data_AF-A0A1Q7LRG3-F1
#
_entry.id   AF-A0A1Q7LRG3-F1
#
_cell.length_a   1.000
_cell.length_b   1.000
_cell.length_c   1.000
_cell.angle_alpha   90.00
_cell.angle_beta   90.00
_cell.angle_gamma   90.00
#
_symmetry.space_group_name_H-M   'P 1'
#
loop_
_entity.id
_entity.type
_entity.pdbx_description
1 polymer ?
#
loop_
_entity_poly.entity_id
_entity_poly.type
_entity_poly.pdbx_seq_one_letter_code
_entity_poly.pdbx_strand_id
1 'polypeptide(L)'
;MSPNARLLLYAFGAVVALIVLIARFKLHPFIALISVSLAMGVTAGMPFGSVVRAFTDGVGGVLGFIAIVVALGTMLGKMMAESGAATRIATTLISRFGEQRVHWAIMFVAFIVGIPVFFQVGFVLLIPLVFTIARRTGMSLVKIGIPLVAGLSVVHGMVPPHPAAMLALVAYHADVGRTIAYALLVGLPTAALAGPIFASWIAPRIALPAVNPIATQLAGDVPSEMPSFSISLLTVLLPVILMLCASAADVALDTASTLRSSLDFVGSPIVALLLALLFSFWSLGYRQHFTRDQILKFANDCLAPTATILLVIGAGGGFNRVLLESGVGKAIAAIALGSHASPLLLAWTVAALIRVATGSATVAMTTAAGIVAPIAAATPGTMPELLVLATGTGSLVLSHVNDSGFWLIKEFFNMTVQQTLKTWTVAETIIGLAGLALTLLLSLVVSGCTSGEPRTRELSAAGWIDVTATLDPARTPVYEGDAPMKFDFLKDMRKGDKLTLSAYSMGAHSGTHIDAPMHFVANGAPIDQVALDPLIGAARVIDIPDSVRAIDATELNRHDWRGAKRVLFRTRSTLRGWMDSAFHRDFAYIAPDAAQLLADAGVVLVGVDYISAEQFGAPAPRTHQILLGRGIPIVEGLDLRPVHAGDYDLIVLPIKVRGHEGAPARAIVRER
;
A
#
# COMPACT_ATOMS: atom_id res chain seq x y z
N MET A 1 -36.13 -5.08 1.94
CA MET A 1 -34.75 -4.56 1.66
C MET A 1 -33.91 -4.70 2.92
N SER A 2 -32.66 -5.15 2.81
CA SER A 2 -31.75 -5.20 3.98
C SER A 2 -31.49 -3.79 4.53
N PRO A 3 -31.13 -3.63 5.82
CA PRO A 3 -30.75 -2.34 6.39
C PRO A 3 -29.66 -1.62 5.56
N ASN A 4 -28.66 -2.37 5.10
CA ASN A 4 -27.56 -1.85 4.27
C ASN A 4 -28.06 -1.34 2.91
N ALA A 5 -28.95 -2.07 2.25
CA ALA A 5 -29.52 -1.65 0.96
C ALA A 5 -30.35 -0.37 1.07
N ARG A 6 -31.06 -0.17 2.20
CA ARG A 6 -31.82 1.07 2.45
C ARG A 6 -30.90 2.28 2.62
N LEU A 7 -29.82 2.15 3.40
CA LEU A 7 -28.85 3.24 3.57
C LEU A 7 -28.21 3.67 2.25
N LEU A 8 -27.86 2.70 1.39
CA LEU A 8 -27.30 3.00 0.07
C LEU A 8 -28.31 3.71 -0.84
N LEU A 9 -29.57 3.31 -0.81
CA LEU A 9 -30.63 3.98 -1.55
C LEU A 9 -30.82 5.43 -1.08
N TYR A 10 -30.78 5.68 0.24
CA TYR A 10 -30.89 7.04 0.79
C TYR A 10 -29.71 7.91 0.40
N ALA A 11 -28.49 7.39 0.48
CA ALA A 11 -27.29 8.10 0.04
C ALA A 11 -27.37 8.46 -1.46
N PHE A 12 -27.77 7.50 -2.31
CA PHE A 12 -27.98 7.73 -3.73
C PHE A 12 -29.07 8.80 -3.98
N GLY A 13 -30.20 8.69 -3.29
CA GLY A 13 -31.28 9.68 -3.35
C GLY A 13 -30.83 11.09 -2.94
N ALA A 14 -30.00 11.21 -1.90
CA ALA A 14 -29.44 12.48 -1.47
C ALA A 14 -28.54 13.12 -2.54
N VAL A 15 -27.67 12.34 -3.19
CA VAL A 15 -26.82 12.83 -4.29
C VAL A 15 -27.67 13.29 -5.48
N VAL A 16 -28.68 12.52 -5.88
CA VAL A 16 -29.60 12.89 -6.96
C VAL A 16 -30.36 14.17 -6.61
N ALA A 17 -30.90 14.26 -5.40
CA ALA A 17 -31.63 15.44 -4.93
C ALA A 17 -30.73 16.69 -4.95
N LEU A 18 -29.48 16.58 -4.50
CA LEU A 18 -28.51 17.67 -4.53
C LEU A 18 -28.25 18.17 -5.96
N ILE A 19 -28.01 17.25 -6.90
CA ILE A 19 -27.80 17.58 -8.31
C ILE A 19 -29.04 18.27 -8.90
N VAL A 20 -30.24 17.76 -8.60
CA VAL A 20 -31.50 18.34 -9.11
C VAL A 20 -31.76 19.73 -8.53
N LEU A 21 -31.57 19.94 -7.22
CA LEU A 21 -31.74 21.24 -6.57
C LEU A 21 -30.81 22.29 -7.18
N ILE A 22 -29.55 21.94 -7.45
CA ILE A 22 -28.57 22.88 -7.98
C ILE A 22 -28.74 23.08 -9.49
N ALA A 23 -28.86 22.00 -10.27
CA ALA A 23 -28.87 22.08 -11.73
C ALA A 23 -30.23 22.47 -12.31
N ARG A 24 -31.34 21.99 -11.74
CA ARG A 24 -32.70 22.20 -12.26
C ARG A 24 -33.45 23.32 -11.54
N PHE A 25 -33.33 23.40 -10.21
CA PHE A 25 -33.98 24.43 -9.41
C PHE A 25 -33.09 25.66 -9.15
N LYS A 26 -31.82 25.63 -9.57
CA LYS A 26 -30.85 26.73 -9.43
C LYS A 26 -30.69 27.19 -7.98
N LEU A 27 -30.89 26.31 -7.01
CA LEU A 27 -30.65 26.60 -5.60
C LEU A 27 -29.14 26.80 -5.36
N HIS A 28 -28.77 27.79 -4.54
CA HIS A 28 -27.37 28.05 -4.24
C HIS A 28 -26.71 26.79 -3.62
N PRO A 29 -25.52 26.35 -4.10
CA PRO A 29 -24.89 25.12 -3.66
C PRO A 29 -24.74 24.97 -2.14
N PHE A 30 -24.34 26.04 -1.47
CA PHE A 30 -24.21 26.05 0.00
C PHE A 30 -25.52 25.69 0.71
N ILE A 31 -26.64 26.27 0.26
CA ILE A 31 -27.98 26.00 0.83
C ILE A 31 -28.40 24.57 0.51
N ALA A 32 -28.22 24.15 -0.74
CA ALA A 32 -28.59 22.81 -1.18
C ALA A 32 -27.82 21.72 -0.40
N LEU A 33 -26.52 21.92 -0.17
CA LEU A 33 -25.66 21.01 0.60
C LEU A 33 -26.16 20.89 2.04
N ILE A 34 -26.43 22.01 2.72
CA ILE A 34 -26.95 21.98 4.11
C ILE A 34 -28.29 21.25 4.14
N SER A 35 -29.26 21.65 3.31
CA SER A 35 -30.61 21.08 3.34
C SER A 35 -30.61 19.58 3.05
N VAL A 36 -29.85 19.13 2.05
CA VAL A 36 -29.77 17.71 1.69
C VAL A 36 -29.02 16.90 2.76
N SER A 37 -27.98 17.46 3.37
CA SER A 37 -27.25 16.80 4.48
C SER A 37 -28.19 16.53 5.65
N LEU A 38 -28.92 17.56 6.09
CA LEU A 38 -29.84 17.44 7.22
C LEU A 38 -30.96 16.44 6.91
N ALA A 39 -31.56 16.52 5.71
CA ALA A 39 -32.59 15.58 5.28
C ALA A 39 -32.05 14.13 5.24
N MET A 40 -30.85 13.93 4.69
CA MET A 40 -30.20 12.63 4.62
C MET A 40 -30.06 12.03 6.02
N GLY A 41 -29.42 12.74 6.95
CA GLY A 41 -29.16 12.22 8.30
C GLY A 41 -30.45 11.82 9.02
N VAL A 42 -31.50 12.62 8.90
CA VAL A 42 -32.83 12.31 9.45
C VAL A 42 -33.43 11.06 8.81
N THR A 43 -33.41 10.96 7.48
CA THR A 43 -33.95 9.78 6.77
C THR A 43 -33.16 8.51 7.04
N ALA A 44 -31.87 8.62 7.35
CA ALA A 44 -31.02 7.50 7.76
C ALA A 44 -31.25 7.06 9.22
N GLY A 45 -32.09 7.77 9.97
CA GLY A 45 -32.44 7.44 11.36
C GLY A 45 -31.49 8.00 12.41
N MET A 46 -30.66 8.99 12.07
CA MET A 46 -29.80 9.65 13.04
C MET A 46 -30.61 10.57 13.98
N PRO A 47 -30.30 10.64 15.28
CA PRO A 47 -30.89 11.62 16.19
C PRO A 47 -30.66 13.06 15.69
N PHE A 48 -31.67 13.93 15.74
CA PHE A 48 -31.58 15.30 15.20
C PHE A 48 -30.35 16.08 15.67
N GLY A 49 -30.02 16.03 16.97
CA GLY A 49 -28.83 16.69 17.51
C GLY A 49 -27.51 16.13 16.97
N SER A 50 -27.45 14.84 16.68
CA SER A 50 -26.28 14.21 16.07
C SER A 50 -26.11 14.59 14.60
N VAL A 51 -27.20 14.82 13.85
CA VAL A 51 -27.14 15.23 12.44
C VAL A 51 -26.49 16.62 12.31
N VAL A 52 -26.94 17.57 13.14
CA VAL A 52 -26.37 18.93 13.14
C VAL A 52 -24.91 18.88 13.55
N ARG A 53 -24.58 18.13 14.61
CA ARG A 53 -23.20 17.96 15.08
C ARG A 53 -22.29 17.32 14.02
N ALA A 54 -22.74 16.24 13.39
CA ALA A 54 -22.01 15.58 12.30
C ALA A 54 -21.72 16.57 11.16
N PHE A 55 -22.73 17.37 10.78
CA PHE A 55 -22.56 18.39 9.75
C PHE A 55 -21.53 19.46 10.16
N THR A 56 -21.65 20.03 11.37
CA THR A 56 -20.73 21.07 11.85
C THR A 56 -19.31 20.55 12.06
N ASP A 57 -19.15 19.33 12.57
CA ASP A 57 -17.85 18.68 12.76
C ASP A 57 -17.19 18.41 11.39
N GLY A 58 -17.98 18.01 10.38
CA GLY A 58 -17.52 17.88 9.00
C GLY A 58 -17.08 19.20 8.38
N VAL A 59 -17.87 20.26 8.55
CA VAL A 59 -17.51 21.62 8.10
C VAL A 59 -16.21 22.07 8.75
N GLY A 60 -16.11 21.96 10.08
CA GLY A 60 -14.93 22.38 10.85
C GLY A 60 -13.67 21.60 10.51
N GLY A 61 -13.79 20.27 10.35
CA GLY A 61 -12.66 19.42 9.97
C GLY A 61 -12.08 19.76 8.59
N VAL A 62 -12.93 20.08 7.61
CA VAL A 62 -12.49 20.47 6.27
C VAL A 62 -11.94 21.89 6.25
N LEU A 63 -12.65 22.85 6.85
CA LEU A 63 -12.22 24.25 6.86
C LEU A 63 -10.96 24.50 7.69
N GLY A 64 -10.75 23.76 8.78
CA GLY A 64 -9.60 23.94 9.67
C GLY A 64 -8.26 23.84 8.95
N PHE A 65 -8.15 22.99 7.92
CA PHE A 65 -6.96 22.88 7.08
C PHE A 65 -7.08 23.70 5.79
N ILE A 66 -8.18 23.53 5.04
CA ILE A 66 -8.30 24.11 3.69
C ILE A 66 -8.38 25.64 3.72
N ALA A 67 -9.07 26.24 4.70
CA ALA A 67 -9.20 27.70 4.73
C ALA A 67 -7.84 28.39 4.88
N ILE A 68 -6.96 27.85 5.72
CA ILE A 68 -5.62 28.38 5.95
C ILE A 68 -4.75 28.21 4.69
N VAL A 69 -4.74 27.00 4.12
CA VAL A 69 -3.98 26.70 2.91
C VAL A 69 -4.41 27.57 1.73
N VAL A 70 -5.71 27.67 1.48
CA VAL A 70 -6.25 28.47 0.39
C VAL A 70 -5.91 29.94 0.61
N ALA A 71 -6.08 30.48 1.82
CA ALA A 71 -5.74 31.87 2.13
C ALA A 71 -4.25 32.17 1.90
N LEU A 72 -3.34 31.37 2.48
CA LEU A 72 -1.90 31.58 2.31
C LEU A 72 -1.47 31.40 0.84
N GLY A 73 -2.02 30.38 0.18
CA GLY A 73 -1.70 30.08 -1.21
C GLY A 73 -2.25 31.13 -2.19
N THR A 74 -3.45 31.69 -1.96
CA THR A 74 -3.96 32.78 -2.80
C THR A 74 -3.20 34.08 -2.59
N MET A 75 -2.75 34.38 -1.37
CA MET A 75 -1.84 35.51 -1.11
C MET A 75 -0.50 35.33 -1.83
N LEU A 76 0.09 34.15 -1.74
CA LEU A 76 1.33 33.83 -2.45
C LEU A 76 1.13 33.93 -3.97
N GLY A 77 0.03 33.38 -4.48
CA GLY A 77 -0.34 33.46 -5.89
C GLY A 77 -0.58 34.89 -6.37
N LYS A 78 -1.18 35.75 -5.54
CA LYS A 78 -1.35 37.18 -5.83
C LYS A 78 0.00 37.88 -5.89
N MET A 79 0.90 37.63 -4.95
CA MET A 79 2.27 38.17 -4.98
C MET A 79 3.01 37.76 -6.24
N MET A 80 2.86 36.51 -6.69
CA MET A 80 3.46 36.04 -7.93
C MET A 80 2.91 36.70 -9.19
N ALA A 81 1.61 36.99 -9.18
CA ALA A 81 0.92 37.62 -10.30
C ALA A 81 1.37 39.08 -10.44
N GLU A 82 1.27 39.84 -9.34
CA GLU A 82 1.60 41.27 -9.31
C GLU A 82 3.09 41.54 -9.53
N SER A 83 3.97 40.66 -9.03
CA SER A 83 5.42 40.77 -9.28
C SER A 83 5.86 40.33 -10.69
N GLY A 84 4.97 39.72 -11.48
CA GLY A 84 5.34 39.13 -12.77
C GLY A 84 6.14 37.83 -12.67
N ALA A 85 6.35 37.27 -11.47
CA ALA A 85 7.03 35.98 -11.27
C ALA A 85 6.31 34.83 -11.98
N ALA A 86 4.97 34.77 -11.87
CA ALA A 86 4.16 33.76 -12.58
C ALA A 86 4.35 33.87 -14.11
N THR A 87 4.42 35.10 -14.61
CA THR A 87 4.69 35.42 -16.03
C THR A 87 6.08 34.97 -16.46
N ARG A 88 7.10 35.19 -15.64
CA ARG A 88 8.47 34.72 -15.92
C ARG A 88 8.54 33.20 -16.02
N ILE A 89 7.88 32.47 -15.12
CA ILE A 89 7.83 31.00 -15.16
C ILE A 89 7.06 30.53 -16.39
N ALA A 90 5.87 31.09 -16.65
CA ALA A 90 5.03 30.75 -17.79
C ALA A 90 5.78 30.92 -19.13
N THR A 91 6.40 32.08 -19.33
CA THR A 91 7.16 32.38 -20.56
C THR A 91 8.35 31.45 -20.75
N THR A 92 9.03 31.07 -19.67
CA THR A 92 10.15 30.11 -19.72
C THR A 92 9.67 28.70 -20.08
N LEU A 93 8.52 28.27 -19.55
CA LEU A 93 7.92 26.98 -19.92
C LEU A 93 7.45 26.99 -21.38
N ILE A 94 6.80 28.07 -21.82
CA ILE A 94 6.34 28.22 -23.21
C ILE A 94 7.52 28.24 -24.19
N SER A 95 8.60 28.96 -23.89
CA SER A 95 9.78 29.01 -24.78
C SER A 95 10.50 27.67 -24.89
N ARG A 96 10.53 26.88 -23.80
CA ARG A 96 11.24 25.60 -23.76
C ARG A 96 10.43 24.43 -24.35
N PHE A 97 9.14 24.37 -24.09
CA PHE A 97 8.28 23.25 -24.53
C PHE A 97 7.43 23.59 -25.76
N GLY A 98 7.26 24.87 -26.06
CA GLY A 98 6.36 25.38 -27.10
C GLY A 98 4.92 25.57 -26.60
N GLU A 99 4.20 26.52 -27.20
CA GLU A 99 2.81 26.85 -26.86
C GLU A 99 1.89 25.62 -26.96
N GLN A 100 2.09 24.79 -27.99
CA GLN A 100 1.26 23.62 -28.20
C GLN A 100 1.46 22.53 -27.14
N ARG A 101 2.62 22.44 -26.49
CA ARG A 101 2.94 21.34 -25.54
C ARG A 101 3.03 21.79 -24.09
N VAL A 102 2.82 23.08 -23.81
CA VAL A 102 2.90 23.62 -22.43
C VAL A 102 1.95 22.91 -21.45
N HIS A 103 0.82 22.38 -21.95
CA HIS A 103 -0.13 21.60 -21.16
C HIS A 103 0.36 20.19 -20.77
N TRP A 104 1.38 19.65 -21.44
CA TRP A 104 2.10 18.46 -20.97
C TRP A 104 3.12 18.81 -19.89
N ALA A 105 3.82 19.93 -20.07
CA ALA A 105 4.80 20.42 -19.09
C ALA A 105 4.12 20.72 -17.74
N ILE A 106 2.94 21.34 -17.76
CA ILE A 106 2.20 21.64 -16.52
C ILE A 106 1.75 20.38 -15.78
N MET A 107 1.36 19.31 -16.49
CA MET A 107 1.02 18.02 -15.87
C MET A 107 2.24 17.43 -15.16
N PHE A 108 3.40 17.44 -15.81
CA PHE A 108 4.63 16.92 -15.23
C PHE A 108 5.11 17.73 -14.02
N VAL A 109 5.04 19.07 -14.12
CA VAL A 109 5.31 19.97 -12.98
C VAL A 109 4.36 19.66 -11.82
N ALA A 110 3.07 19.51 -12.11
CA ALA A 110 2.06 19.19 -11.11
C ALA A 110 2.31 17.83 -10.44
N PHE A 111 2.74 16.83 -11.21
CA PHE A 111 3.10 15.52 -10.70
C PHE A 111 4.29 15.60 -9.74
N ILE A 112 5.38 16.28 -10.12
CA ILE A 112 6.56 16.43 -9.23
C ILE A 112 6.21 17.22 -7.97
N VAL A 113 5.55 18.36 -8.15
CA VAL A 113 5.15 19.22 -7.02
C VAL A 113 4.13 18.51 -6.13
N GLY A 114 3.30 17.62 -6.66
CA GLY A 114 2.33 16.87 -5.89
C GLY A 114 2.94 15.88 -4.90
N ILE A 115 4.14 15.34 -5.15
CA ILE A 115 4.73 14.26 -4.33
C ILE A 115 4.78 14.64 -2.84
N PRO A 116 5.32 15.81 -2.47
CA PRO A 116 5.35 16.26 -1.08
C PRO A 116 4.12 17.06 -0.65
N VAL A 117 3.24 17.43 -1.57
CA VAL A 117 2.20 18.46 -1.33
C VAL A 117 0.80 17.87 -1.45
N PHE A 118 -0.08 18.18 -0.50
CA PHE A 118 -1.50 17.83 -0.60
C PHE A 118 -2.15 18.42 -1.86
N PHE A 119 -3.09 17.69 -2.47
CA PHE A 119 -3.79 18.11 -3.69
C PHE A 119 -4.24 19.58 -3.67
N GLN A 120 -4.94 20.01 -2.61
CA GLN A 120 -5.46 21.37 -2.51
C GLN A 120 -4.33 22.41 -2.42
N VAL A 121 -3.27 22.12 -1.68
CA VAL A 121 -2.11 23.01 -1.55
C VAL A 121 -1.42 23.14 -2.91
N GLY A 122 -1.13 22.03 -3.58
CA GLY A 122 -0.46 22.02 -4.88
C GLY A 122 -1.28 22.72 -5.95
N PHE A 123 -2.60 22.56 -5.92
CA PHE A 123 -3.51 23.25 -6.81
C PHE A 123 -3.44 24.76 -6.63
N VAL A 124 -3.58 25.26 -5.39
CA VAL A 124 -3.56 26.70 -5.10
C VAL A 124 -2.20 27.31 -5.44
N LEU A 125 -1.10 26.57 -5.25
CA LEU A 125 0.24 27.02 -5.63
C LEU A 125 0.42 27.18 -7.15
N LEU A 126 -0.16 26.29 -7.94
CA LEU A 126 0.09 26.22 -9.39
C LEU A 126 -1.00 26.90 -10.23
N ILE A 127 -2.17 27.21 -9.67
CA ILE A 127 -3.27 27.85 -10.41
C ILE A 127 -2.92 29.23 -11.01
N PRO A 128 -2.10 30.11 -10.39
CA PRO A 128 -1.72 31.38 -11.01
C PRO A 128 -0.92 31.18 -12.30
N LEU A 129 -0.10 30.12 -12.34
CA LEU A 129 0.66 29.74 -13.53
C LEU A 129 -0.29 29.30 -14.65
N VAL A 130 -1.35 28.55 -14.34
CA VAL A 130 -2.37 28.16 -15.32
C VAL A 130 -3.10 29.36 -15.91
N PHE A 131 -3.54 30.32 -15.08
CA PHE A 131 -4.17 31.55 -15.59
C PHE A 131 -3.23 32.35 -16.48
N THR A 132 -1.97 32.46 -16.07
CA THR A 132 -0.96 33.21 -16.82
C THR A 132 -0.64 32.57 -18.16
N ILE A 133 -0.46 31.24 -18.21
CA ILE A 133 -0.23 30.51 -19.46
C ILE A 133 -1.44 30.65 -20.38
N ALA A 134 -2.66 30.45 -19.88
CA ALA A 134 -3.89 30.56 -20.68
C ALA A 134 -4.05 31.96 -21.28
N ARG A 135 -3.77 33.02 -20.51
CA ARG A 135 -3.81 34.41 -21.00
C ARG A 135 -2.76 34.67 -22.09
N ARG A 136 -1.57 34.07 -21.99
CA ARG A 136 -0.48 34.29 -22.96
C ARG A 136 -0.61 33.47 -24.24
N THR A 137 -1.03 32.21 -24.15
CA THR A 137 -1.14 31.33 -25.31
C THR A 137 -2.52 31.39 -25.97
N GLY A 138 -3.50 32.06 -25.34
CA GLY A 138 -4.90 32.07 -25.79
C GLY A 138 -5.59 30.71 -25.63
N MET A 139 -4.95 29.73 -24.98
CA MET A 139 -5.53 28.41 -24.76
C MET A 139 -6.64 28.46 -23.70
N SER A 140 -7.67 27.62 -23.89
CA SER A 140 -8.71 27.43 -22.88
C SER A 140 -8.11 27.01 -21.52
N LEU A 141 -8.64 27.58 -20.42
CA LEU A 141 -8.26 27.20 -19.06
C LEU A 141 -8.42 25.70 -18.81
N VAL A 142 -9.43 25.07 -19.42
CA VAL A 142 -9.64 23.61 -19.31
C VAL A 142 -8.47 22.83 -19.92
N LYS A 143 -7.89 23.33 -21.02
CA LYS A 143 -6.79 22.66 -21.74
C LYS A 143 -5.49 22.61 -20.93
N ILE A 144 -5.28 23.56 -20.01
CA ILE A 144 -4.08 23.66 -19.17
C ILE A 144 -4.38 23.21 -17.73
N GLY A 145 -5.58 23.49 -17.24
CA GLY A 145 -6.03 23.20 -15.89
C GLY A 145 -6.34 21.73 -15.63
N ILE A 146 -6.96 21.01 -16.58
CA ILE A 146 -7.20 19.57 -16.42
C ILE A 146 -5.90 18.75 -16.32
N PRO A 147 -4.87 19.01 -17.14
CA PRO A 147 -3.56 18.38 -16.99
C PRO A 147 -2.89 18.65 -15.64
N LEU A 148 -3.02 19.88 -15.10
CA LEU A 148 -2.53 20.23 -13.77
C LEU A 148 -3.18 19.34 -12.69
N VAL A 149 -4.51 19.33 -12.65
CA VAL A 149 -5.24 18.62 -11.59
C VAL A 149 -5.12 17.10 -11.71
N ALA A 150 -4.98 16.57 -12.93
CA ALA A 150 -4.71 15.15 -13.15
C ALA A 150 -3.35 14.72 -12.57
N GLY A 151 -2.31 15.53 -12.79
CA GLY A 151 -0.98 15.29 -12.20
C GLY A 151 -1.02 15.28 -10.67
N LEU A 152 -1.66 16.28 -10.05
CA LEU A 152 -1.81 16.35 -8.59
C LEU A 152 -2.65 15.19 -8.03
N SER A 153 -3.76 14.84 -8.71
CA SER A 153 -4.70 13.81 -8.24
C SER A 153 -4.07 12.42 -8.26
N VAL A 154 -3.38 12.06 -9.35
CA VAL A 154 -2.69 10.77 -9.43
C VAL A 154 -1.72 10.57 -8.28
N VAL A 155 -0.92 11.59 -7.98
CA VAL A 155 0.03 11.52 -6.86
C VAL A 155 -0.71 11.40 -5.53
N HIS A 156 -1.77 12.18 -5.33
CA HIS A 156 -2.57 12.19 -4.10
C HIS A 156 -3.09 10.79 -3.73
N GLY A 157 -3.53 10.00 -4.71
CA GLY A 157 -4.06 8.66 -4.47
C GLY A 157 -3.03 7.53 -4.59
N MET A 158 -1.91 7.71 -5.28
CA MET A 158 -1.03 6.58 -5.64
C MET A 158 0.37 6.63 -5.05
N VAL A 159 0.92 7.82 -4.77
CA VAL A 159 2.37 7.98 -4.53
C VAL A 159 2.63 8.31 -3.05
N PRO A 160 3.31 7.43 -2.30
CA PRO A 160 3.88 7.77 -1.00
C PRO A 160 4.87 8.95 -1.12
N PRO A 161 4.97 9.88 -0.15
CA PRO A 161 4.55 9.76 1.25
C PRO A 161 3.14 10.31 1.55
N HIS A 162 2.28 10.51 0.55
CA HIS A 162 0.96 11.10 0.78
C HIS A 162 0.19 10.31 1.88
N PRO A 163 -0.38 10.94 2.93
CA PRO A 163 -0.80 10.23 4.15
C PRO A 163 -1.77 9.06 3.95
N ALA A 164 -2.70 9.18 3.00
CA ALA A 164 -3.63 8.10 2.67
C ALA A 164 -2.91 6.88 2.06
N ALA A 165 -1.96 7.14 1.16
CA ALA A 165 -1.11 6.12 0.54
C ALA A 165 -0.16 5.49 1.56
N MET A 166 0.41 6.29 2.47
CA MET A 166 1.24 5.78 3.57
C MET A 166 0.44 4.90 4.53
N LEU A 167 -0.80 5.27 4.86
CA LEU A 167 -1.64 4.44 5.72
C LEU A 167 -2.00 3.11 5.03
N ALA A 168 -2.37 3.15 3.76
CA ALA A 168 -2.62 1.92 2.99
C ALA A 168 -1.37 1.03 2.90
N LEU A 169 -0.20 1.65 2.73
CA LEU A 169 1.09 0.96 2.70
C LEU A 169 1.37 0.22 4.02
N VAL A 170 1.13 0.88 5.16
CA VAL A 170 1.24 0.25 6.48
C VAL A 170 0.20 -0.85 6.66
N ALA A 171 -1.05 -0.61 6.25
CA ALA A 171 -2.14 -1.57 6.39
C ALA A 171 -1.93 -2.87 5.58
N TYR A 172 -1.31 -2.77 4.41
CA TYR A 172 -1.01 -3.93 3.57
C TYR A 172 0.39 -4.51 3.80
N HIS A 173 1.22 -3.90 4.64
CA HIS A 173 2.64 -4.24 4.82
C HIS A 173 3.45 -4.18 3.51
N ALA A 174 3.18 -3.16 2.69
CA ALA A 174 3.85 -2.95 1.40
C ALA A 174 5.21 -2.25 1.56
N ASP A 175 6.15 -2.53 0.65
CA ASP A 175 7.44 -1.84 0.64
C ASP A 175 7.33 -0.43 0.05
N VAL A 176 7.89 0.57 0.75
CA VAL A 176 7.84 1.98 0.35
C VAL A 176 8.53 2.22 -0.99
N GLY A 177 9.75 1.71 -1.17
CA GLY A 177 10.54 1.93 -2.38
C GLY A 177 9.87 1.34 -3.62
N ARG A 178 9.40 0.10 -3.53
CA ARG A 178 8.67 -0.58 -4.62
C ARG A 178 7.34 0.08 -4.91
N THR A 179 6.59 0.48 -3.88
CA THR A 179 5.31 1.20 -4.08
C THR A 179 5.53 2.50 -4.83
N ILE A 180 6.55 3.29 -4.46
CA ILE A 180 6.91 4.51 -5.20
C ILE A 180 7.27 4.18 -6.65
N ALA A 181 8.13 3.18 -6.89
CA ALA A 181 8.53 2.80 -8.24
C ALA A 181 7.33 2.40 -9.11
N TYR A 182 6.42 1.57 -8.59
CA TYR A 182 5.20 1.17 -9.31
C TYR A 182 4.23 2.33 -9.48
N ALA A 183 4.08 3.21 -8.48
CA ALA A 183 3.23 4.38 -8.57
C ALA A 183 3.74 5.38 -9.61
N LEU A 184 5.05 5.52 -9.82
CA LEU A 184 5.59 6.32 -10.92
C LEU A 184 5.32 5.66 -12.28
N LEU A 185 5.52 4.35 -12.38
CA LEU A 185 5.32 3.58 -13.61
C LEU A 185 3.85 3.59 -14.07
N VAL A 186 2.91 3.45 -13.15
CA VAL A 186 1.47 3.45 -13.42
C VAL A 186 0.91 4.87 -13.45
N GLY A 187 1.38 5.73 -12.54
CA GLY A 187 0.84 7.07 -12.34
C GLY A 187 1.14 8.02 -13.49
N LEU A 188 2.36 8.06 -14.03
CA LEU A 188 2.68 8.98 -15.13
C LEU A 188 1.82 8.73 -16.39
N PRO A 189 1.66 7.49 -16.89
CA PRO A 189 0.74 7.19 -17.98
C PRO A 189 -0.72 7.53 -17.63
N THR A 190 -1.14 7.24 -16.40
CA THR A 190 -2.50 7.57 -15.92
C THR A 190 -2.75 9.08 -15.96
N ALA A 191 -1.79 9.88 -15.47
CA ALA A 191 -1.84 11.35 -15.49
C ALA A 191 -1.83 11.90 -16.92
N ALA A 192 -1.08 11.28 -17.84
CA ALA A 192 -1.08 11.64 -19.25
C ALA A 192 -2.45 11.41 -19.93
N LEU A 193 -3.11 10.28 -19.63
CA LEU A 193 -4.42 9.93 -20.16
C LEU A 193 -5.51 10.88 -19.64
N ALA A 194 -5.61 11.03 -18.33
CA ALA A 194 -6.62 11.88 -17.69
C ALA A 194 -6.34 13.39 -17.83
N GLY A 195 -5.08 13.76 -18.03
CA GLY A 195 -4.62 15.13 -18.15
C GLY A 195 -4.60 15.60 -19.61
N PRO A 196 -3.43 15.72 -20.25
CA PRO A 196 -3.29 16.37 -21.56
C PRO A 196 -4.08 15.72 -22.70
N ILE A 197 -4.22 14.39 -22.70
CA ILE A 197 -4.97 13.67 -23.74
C ILE A 197 -6.46 13.98 -23.62
N PHE A 198 -7.05 13.73 -22.44
CA PHE A 198 -8.45 14.04 -22.18
C PHE A 198 -8.76 15.54 -22.28
N ALA A 199 -7.88 16.41 -21.77
CA ALA A 199 -8.03 17.86 -21.83
C ALA A 199 -8.10 18.38 -23.27
N SER A 200 -7.29 17.82 -24.17
CA SER A 200 -7.32 18.18 -25.59
C SER A 200 -8.65 17.80 -26.27
N TRP A 201 -9.30 16.74 -25.79
CA TRP A 201 -10.62 16.33 -26.26
C TRP A 201 -11.75 17.16 -25.64
N ILE A 202 -11.75 17.40 -24.32
CA ILE A 202 -12.88 18.06 -23.66
C ILE A 202 -12.85 19.59 -23.77
N ALA A 203 -11.67 20.21 -23.84
CA ALA A 203 -11.54 21.67 -23.82
C ALA A 203 -12.31 22.40 -24.95
N PRO A 204 -12.33 21.93 -26.21
CA PRO A 204 -13.14 22.55 -27.27
C PRO A 204 -14.65 22.45 -27.04
N ARG A 205 -15.10 21.56 -26.15
CA ARG A 205 -16.52 21.28 -25.86
C ARG A 205 -17.04 22.04 -24.64
N ILE A 206 -16.18 22.81 -23.97
CA ILE A 206 -16.53 23.56 -22.75
C ILE A 206 -16.30 25.05 -23.00
N ALA A 207 -17.39 25.80 -23.05
CA ALA A 207 -17.36 27.26 -23.10
C ALA A 207 -17.37 27.82 -21.67
N LEU A 208 -16.27 28.47 -21.28
CA LEU A 208 -16.17 29.18 -20.00
C LEU A 208 -16.66 30.63 -20.15
N PRO A 209 -17.15 31.25 -19.07
CA PRO A 209 -17.46 32.68 -19.06
C PRO A 209 -16.25 33.53 -19.47
N ALA A 210 -16.51 34.63 -20.20
CA ALA A 210 -15.45 35.53 -20.68
C ALA A 210 -14.65 36.18 -19.54
N VAL A 211 -15.30 36.40 -18.39
CA VAL A 211 -14.67 36.96 -17.19
C VAL A 211 -14.67 35.91 -16.08
N ASN A 212 -13.48 35.61 -15.55
CA ASN A 212 -13.30 34.77 -14.38
C ASN A 212 -12.80 35.68 -13.22
N PRO A 213 -13.60 35.88 -12.14
CA PRO A 213 -13.26 36.77 -11.04
C PRO A 213 -11.94 36.43 -10.33
N ILE A 214 -11.60 35.15 -10.26
CA ILE A 214 -10.38 34.68 -9.63
C ILE A 214 -9.19 34.89 -10.57
N ALA A 215 -9.36 34.62 -11.86
CA ALA A 215 -8.34 34.91 -12.86
C ALA A 215 -8.02 36.41 -12.93
N THR A 216 -9.02 37.29 -12.85
CA THR A 216 -8.78 38.74 -12.81
C THR A 216 -7.96 39.17 -11.59
N GLN A 217 -8.09 38.45 -10.47
CA GLN A 217 -7.31 38.74 -9.27
C GLN A 217 -5.91 38.11 -9.32
N LEU A 218 -5.74 36.94 -9.94
CA LEU A 218 -4.50 36.17 -9.95
C LEU A 218 -3.69 36.26 -11.25
N ALA A 219 -4.15 37.01 -12.25
CA ALA A 219 -3.46 37.18 -13.54
C ALA A 219 -3.03 38.63 -13.76
N GLY A 220 -2.52 39.30 -12.72
CA GLY A 220 -2.15 40.73 -12.66
C GLY A 220 -1.42 41.30 -13.89
N ASP A 221 -1.34 42.63 -13.97
CA ASP A 221 -0.70 43.30 -15.10
C ASP A 221 0.78 42.94 -15.20
N VAL A 222 1.31 42.85 -16.42
CA VAL A 222 2.72 42.48 -16.64
C VAL A 222 3.60 43.66 -16.24
N PRO A 223 4.41 43.56 -15.17
CA PRO A 223 5.30 44.66 -14.78
C PRO A 223 6.41 44.85 -15.82
N SER A 224 6.93 46.08 -15.95
CA SER A 224 8.07 46.38 -16.83
C SER A 224 9.33 45.61 -16.39
N GLU A 225 9.51 45.43 -15.09
CA GLU A 225 10.61 44.67 -14.50
C GLU A 225 10.08 43.41 -13.81
N MET A 226 10.45 42.25 -14.35
CA MET A 226 10.10 40.95 -13.80
C MET A 226 11.30 40.34 -13.06
N PRO A 227 11.07 39.64 -11.93
CA PRO A 227 12.12 38.95 -11.20
C PRO A 227 12.82 37.90 -12.08
N SER A 228 14.01 37.50 -11.64
CA SER A 228 14.75 36.43 -12.32
C SER A 228 14.01 35.09 -12.17
N PHE A 229 14.17 34.22 -13.18
CA PHE A 229 13.54 32.90 -13.18
C PHE A 229 13.88 32.10 -11.93
N SER A 230 15.14 32.14 -11.46
CA SER A 230 15.58 31.41 -10.28
C SER A 230 14.88 31.86 -9.00
N ILE A 231 14.69 33.18 -8.80
CA ILE A 231 13.97 33.70 -7.63
C ILE A 231 12.49 33.34 -7.75
N SER A 232 11.88 33.53 -8.92
CA SER A 232 10.47 33.15 -9.15
C SER A 232 10.23 31.67 -8.85
N LEU A 233 11.11 30.81 -9.36
CA LEU A 233 11.02 29.36 -9.16
C LEU A 233 11.26 28.98 -7.70
N LEU A 234 12.27 29.57 -7.04
CA LEU A 234 12.54 29.33 -5.63
C LEU A 234 11.34 29.75 -4.76
N THR A 235 10.72 30.91 -5.00
CA THR A 235 9.57 31.37 -4.22
C THR A 235 8.37 30.41 -4.33
N VAL A 236 8.11 29.87 -5.51
CA VAL A 236 7.02 28.89 -5.75
C VAL A 236 7.33 27.52 -5.16
N LEU A 237 8.57 27.08 -5.30
CA LEU A 237 9.01 25.75 -4.87
C LEU A 237 9.45 25.73 -3.41
N LEU A 238 9.66 26.87 -2.73
CA LEU A 238 10.04 26.89 -1.33
C LEU A 238 9.14 26.04 -0.42
N PRO A 239 7.80 26.14 -0.47
CA PRO A 239 6.96 25.30 0.38
C PRO A 239 7.09 23.81 0.01
N VAL A 240 7.27 23.50 -1.28
CA VAL A 240 7.49 22.14 -1.81
C VAL A 240 8.81 21.57 -1.29
N ILE A 241 9.89 22.36 -1.31
CA ILE A 241 11.22 21.97 -0.84
C ILE A 241 11.18 21.69 0.67
N LEU A 242 10.53 22.54 1.46
CA LEU A 242 10.38 22.33 2.91
C LEU A 242 9.60 21.05 3.22
N MET A 243 8.49 20.81 2.51
CA MET A 243 7.69 19.58 2.64
C MET A 243 8.47 18.33 2.20
N LEU A 244 9.32 18.43 1.16
CA LEU A 244 10.20 17.33 0.74
C LEU A 244 11.26 17.02 1.80
N CYS A 245 11.85 18.04 2.43
CA CYS A 245 12.82 17.84 3.50
C CYS A 245 12.19 17.12 4.70
N ALA A 246 10.96 17.49 5.09
CA ALA A 246 10.20 16.77 6.12
C ALA A 246 9.92 15.33 5.70
N SER A 247 9.40 15.13 4.49
CA SER A 247 9.12 13.80 3.94
C SER A 247 10.36 12.90 3.88
N ALA A 248 11.52 13.45 3.52
CA ALA A 248 12.79 12.72 3.50
C ALA A 248 13.27 12.40 4.92
N ALA A 249 13.08 13.32 5.87
CA ALA A 249 13.38 13.10 7.28
C ALA A 249 12.52 12.00 7.90
N ASP A 250 11.23 11.94 7.56
CA ASP A 250 10.31 10.90 8.00
C ASP A 250 10.77 9.48 7.61
N VAL A 251 11.43 9.36 6.46
CA VAL A 251 11.96 8.09 5.94
C VAL A 251 13.36 7.79 6.46
N ALA A 252 14.22 8.81 6.63
CA ALA A 252 15.64 8.63 6.93
C ALA A 252 15.99 8.72 8.42
N LEU A 253 15.17 9.38 9.24
CA LEU A 253 15.47 9.68 10.65
C LEU A 253 14.51 8.96 11.61
N ASP A 254 15.04 8.57 12.77
CA ASP A 254 14.24 8.00 13.85
C ASP A 254 13.20 9.00 14.39
N THR A 255 12.04 8.46 14.78
CA THR A 255 10.93 9.17 15.45
C THR A 255 11.36 9.96 16.69
N ALA A 256 12.42 9.54 17.39
CA ALA A 256 12.93 10.24 18.57
C ALA A 256 13.85 11.44 18.26
N SER A 257 14.20 11.66 16.98
CA SER A 257 15.15 12.70 16.57
C SER A 257 14.54 14.11 16.67
N THR A 258 15.22 15.02 17.38
CA THR A 258 14.84 16.44 17.45
C THR A 258 14.95 17.13 16.08
N LEU A 259 15.87 16.67 15.23
CA LEU A 259 16.00 17.16 13.86
C LEU A 259 14.77 16.78 13.03
N ARG A 260 14.26 15.55 13.18
CA ARG A 260 13.03 15.10 12.50
C ARG A 260 11.85 15.97 12.90
N SER A 261 11.58 16.08 14.20
CA SER A 261 10.47 16.90 14.71
C SER A 261 10.54 18.37 14.25
N SER A 262 11.76 18.91 14.14
CA SER A 262 11.98 20.27 13.65
C SER A 262 11.69 20.41 12.15
N LEU A 263 12.12 19.43 11.35
CA LEU A 263 11.83 19.35 9.92
C LEU A 263 10.33 19.13 9.66
N ASP A 264 9.66 18.29 10.44
CA ASP A 264 8.22 18.04 10.34
C ASP A 264 7.41 19.30 10.64
N PHE A 265 7.83 20.10 11.63
CA PHE A 265 7.19 21.37 11.94
C PHE A 265 7.32 22.36 10.78
N VAL A 266 8.55 22.59 10.30
CA VAL A 266 8.84 23.55 9.22
C VAL A 266 8.25 23.10 7.88
N GLY A 267 8.27 21.80 7.61
CA GLY A 267 7.69 21.19 6.42
C GLY A 267 6.20 20.92 6.53
N SER A 268 5.53 21.25 7.65
CA SER A 268 4.07 21.16 7.70
C SER A 268 3.44 22.12 6.67
N PRO A 269 2.32 21.76 6.00
CA PRO A 269 1.82 22.56 4.89
C PRO A 269 1.52 24.03 5.23
N ILE A 270 1.00 24.28 6.44
CA ILE A 270 0.68 25.62 6.92
C ILE A 270 1.95 26.44 7.14
N VAL A 271 2.93 25.89 7.85
CA VAL A 271 4.18 26.59 8.17
C VAL A 271 5.02 26.81 6.91
N ALA A 272 5.12 25.81 6.03
CA ALA A 272 5.85 25.91 4.78
C ALA A 272 5.26 26.98 3.85
N LEU A 273 3.93 27.04 3.71
CA LEU A 273 3.25 28.11 2.96
C LEU A 273 3.43 29.48 3.59
N LEU A 274 3.37 29.58 4.92
CA LEU A 274 3.59 30.84 5.62
C LEU A 274 5.01 31.36 5.40
N LEU A 275 6.02 30.49 5.52
CA LEU A 275 7.42 30.84 5.25
C LEU A 275 7.62 31.25 3.79
N ALA A 276 6.99 30.54 2.85
CA ALA A 276 6.99 30.91 1.43
C ALA A 276 6.34 32.27 1.17
N LEU A 277 5.22 32.56 1.82
CA LEU A 277 4.54 33.85 1.72
C LEU A 277 5.41 34.99 2.28
N LEU A 278 5.97 34.82 3.48
CA LEU A 278 6.87 35.80 4.08
C LEU A 278 8.11 36.03 3.21
N PHE A 279 8.70 34.96 2.68
CA PHE A 279 9.78 35.05 1.70
C PHE A 279 9.34 35.78 0.43
N SER A 280 8.10 35.59 -0.04
CA SER A 280 7.55 36.31 -1.20
C SER A 280 7.40 37.81 -0.96
N PHE A 281 7.02 38.25 0.24
CA PHE A 281 6.95 39.67 0.57
C PHE A 281 8.32 40.35 0.47
N TRP A 282 9.39 39.63 0.80
CA TRP A 282 10.74 40.13 0.61
C TRP A 282 11.24 40.02 -0.84
N SER A 283 11.16 38.82 -1.43
CA SER A 283 11.74 38.50 -2.73
C SER A 283 10.94 39.06 -3.92
N LEU A 284 9.62 39.05 -3.84
CA LEU A 284 8.70 39.48 -4.89
C LEU A 284 7.96 40.78 -4.52
N GLY A 285 8.02 41.20 -3.26
CA GLY A 285 7.48 42.47 -2.77
C GLY A 285 8.54 43.57 -2.79
N TYR A 286 9.30 43.69 -1.70
CA TYR A 286 10.26 44.77 -1.50
C TYR A 286 11.36 44.83 -2.57
N ARG A 287 11.87 43.68 -3.04
CA ARG A 287 12.86 43.66 -4.14
C ARG A 287 12.32 44.01 -5.51
N GLN A 288 11.01 43.98 -5.69
CA GLN A 288 10.32 44.47 -6.88
C GLN A 288 9.73 45.87 -6.66
N HIS A 289 10.24 46.60 -5.65
CA HIS A 289 9.87 47.99 -5.33
C HIS A 289 8.41 48.20 -4.89
N PHE A 290 7.72 47.16 -4.42
CA PHE A 290 6.40 47.34 -3.82
C PHE A 290 6.49 47.92 -2.41
N THR A 291 5.58 48.84 -2.08
CA THR A 291 5.44 49.41 -0.74
C THR A 291 4.71 48.45 0.20
N ARG A 292 4.85 48.67 1.51
CA ARG A 292 4.11 47.91 2.53
C ARG A 292 2.60 47.96 2.33
N ASP A 293 2.07 49.12 1.93
CA ASP A 293 0.64 49.30 1.69
C ASP A 293 0.15 48.53 0.47
N GLN A 294 0.97 48.45 -0.58
CA GLN A 294 0.67 47.63 -1.76
C GLN A 294 0.64 46.15 -1.40
N ILE A 295 1.63 45.65 -0.64
CA ILE A 295 1.67 44.25 -0.19
C ILE A 295 0.44 43.93 0.67
N LEU A 296 0.07 44.82 1.61
CA LEU A 296 -1.13 44.66 2.43
C LEU A 296 -2.39 44.62 1.57
N LYS A 297 -2.51 45.53 0.59
CA LYS A 297 -3.63 45.55 -0.36
C LYS A 297 -3.72 44.23 -1.13
N PHE A 298 -2.61 43.72 -1.66
CA PHE A 298 -2.57 42.44 -2.38
C PHE A 298 -3.04 41.27 -1.49
N ALA A 299 -2.58 41.22 -0.24
CA ALA A 299 -3.00 40.21 0.71
C ALA A 299 -4.52 40.27 0.99
N ASN A 300 -5.11 41.45 1.07
CA ASN A 300 -6.56 41.62 1.31
C ASN A 300 -7.42 41.30 0.08
N ASP A 301 -7.05 41.85 -1.09
CA ASP A 301 -7.85 41.77 -2.31
C ASP A 301 -8.02 40.32 -2.81
N CYS A 302 -7.05 39.45 -2.53
CA CYS A 302 -7.08 38.05 -2.96
C CYS A 302 -7.97 37.13 -2.10
N LEU A 303 -8.38 37.57 -0.89
CA LEU A 303 -9.16 36.73 0.03
C LEU A 303 -10.66 36.75 -0.26
N ALA A 304 -11.22 37.93 -0.56
CA ALA A 304 -12.67 38.07 -0.72
C ALA A 304 -13.29 37.09 -1.74
N PRO A 305 -12.71 36.86 -2.94
CA PRO A 305 -13.24 35.89 -3.89
C PRO A 305 -13.23 34.43 -3.40
N THR A 306 -12.42 34.12 -2.39
CA THR A 306 -12.32 32.75 -1.84
C THR A 306 -13.41 32.43 -0.82
N ALA A 307 -14.11 33.43 -0.26
CA ALA A 307 -15.08 33.23 0.81
C ALA A 307 -16.22 32.28 0.41
N THR A 308 -16.83 32.50 -0.76
CA THR A 308 -17.89 31.61 -1.28
C THR A 308 -17.35 30.19 -1.54
N ILE A 309 -16.11 30.09 -2.03
CA ILE A 309 -15.45 28.81 -2.29
C ILE A 309 -15.28 28.03 -0.99
N LEU A 310 -14.77 28.68 0.05
CA LEU A 310 -14.58 28.08 1.37
C LEU A 310 -15.90 27.62 1.97
N LEU A 311 -16.96 28.44 1.92
CA LEU A 311 -18.28 28.05 2.43
C LEU A 311 -18.82 26.80 1.74
N VAL A 312 -18.73 26.74 0.41
CA VAL A 312 -19.24 25.60 -0.36
C VAL A 312 -18.38 24.35 -0.13
N ILE A 313 -17.05 24.48 -0.08
CA ILE A 313 -16.13 23.38 0.27
C ILE A 313 -16.44 22.84 1.67
N GLY A 314 -16.60 23.72 2.66
CA GLY A 314 -16.94 23.36 4.03
C GLY A 314 -18.28 22.62 4.11
N ALA A 315 -19.32 23.12 3.43
CA ALA A 315 -20.62 22.45 3.36
C ALA A 315 -20.55 21.07 2.69
N GLY A 316 -19.69 20.90 1.69
CA GLY A 316 -19.36 19.59 1.10
C GLY A 316 -18.74 18.63 2.14
N GLY A 317 -17.83 19.15 2.97
CA GLY A 317 -17.27 18.42 4.12
C GLY A 317 -18.31 18.00 5.15
N GLY A 318 -19.25 18.90 5.47
CA GLY A 318 -20.41 18.59 6.32
C GLY A 318 -21.28 17.47 5.74
N PHE A 319 -21.60 17.55 4.45
CA PHE A 319 -22.37 16.51 3.76
C PHE A 319 -21.68 15.15 3.81
N ASN A 320 -20.39 15.09 3.49
CA ASN A 320 -19.58 13.89 3.60
C ASN A 320 -19.65 13.29 5.02
N ARG A 321 -19.46 14.11 6.06
CA ARG A 321 -19.46 13.63 7.44
C ARG A 321 -20.81 13.03 7.85
N VAL A 322 -21.92 13.62 7.42
CA VAL A 322 -23.26 13.05 7.63
C VAL A 322 -23.40 11.69 6.94
N LEU A 323 -22.92 11.55 5.69
CA LEU A 323 -22.95 10.26 4.97
C LEU A 323 -22.12 9.18 5.70
N LEU A 324 -20.98 9.54 6.27
CA LEU A 324 -20.16 8.62 7.06
C LEU A 324 -20.87 8.18 8.35
N GLU A 325 -21.36 9.14 9.14
CA GLU A 325 -21.98 8.86 10.44
C GLU A 325 -23.35 8.17 10.32
N SER A 326 -24.02 8.30 9.17
CA SER A 326 -25.24 7.56 8.85
C SER A 326 -25.04 6.04 8.64
N GLY A 327 -23.79 5.57 8.55
CA GLY A 327 -23.45 4.15 8.41
C GLY A 327 -23.32 3.64 6.96
N VAL A 328 -23.40 4.52 5.95
CA VAL A 328 -23.27 4.16 4.53
C VAL A 328 -21.94 3.47 4.23
N GLY A 329 -20.83 3.93 4.81
CA GLY A 329 -19.51 3.31 4.63
C GLY A 329 -19.45 1.85 5.12
N LYS A 330 -20.10 1.54 6.25
CA LYS A 330 -20.17 0.17 6.79
C LYS A 330 -21.05 -0.74 5.94
N ALA A 331 -22.15 -0.20 5.41
CA ALA A 331 -23.04 -0.92 4.51
C ALA A 331 -22.33 -1.35 3.21
N ILE A 332 -21.46 -0.49 2.67
CA ILE A 332 -20.62 -0.79 1.49
C ILE A 332 -19.62 -1.90 1.80
N ALA A 333 -18.93 -1.82 2.93
CA ALA A 333 -17.95 -2.82 3.36
C ALA A 333 -18.57 -4.23 3.48
N ALA A 334 -19.79 -4.32 4.02
CA ALA A 334 -20.50 -5.58 4.21
C ALA A 334 -20.88 -6.28 2.89
N ILE A 335 -21.16 -5.50 1.82
CA ILE A 335 -21.47 -6.06 0.49
C ILE A 335 -20.20 -6.60 -0.17
N ALA A 336 -19.07 -5.90 -0.01
CA ALA A 336 -17.81 -6.28 -0.63
C ALA A 336 -17.25 -7.62 -0.09
N LEU A 337 -17.43 -7.88 1.21
CA LEU A 337 -17.01 -9.13 1.88
C LEU A 337 -17.67 -10.41 1.34
N GLY A 338 -18.77 -10.30 0.58
CA GLY A 338 -19.48 -11.43 -0.01
C GLY A 338 -19.08 -11.78 -1.45
N SER A 339 -18.05 -11.14 -2.03
CA SER A 339 -17.69 -11.31 -3.44
C SER A 339 -16.45 -12.20 -3.64
N HIS A 340 -16.48 -13.09 -4.65
CA HIS A 340 -15.34 -13.91 -5.08
C HIS A 340 -14.38 -13.16 -6.04
N ALA A 341 -14.27 -11.84 -5.94
CA ALA A 341 -13.47 -11.03 -6.84
C ALA A 341 -11.97 -11.11 -6.53
N SER A 342 -11.11 -10.87 -7.53
CA SER A 342 -9.66 -10.68 -7.32
C SER A 342 -9.41 -9.61 -6.25
N PRO A 343 -8.46 -9.80 -5.32
CA PRO A 343 -8.19 -8.85 -4.24
C PRO A 343 -7.89 -7.42 -4.72
N LEU A 344 -7.24 -7.26 -5.88
CA LEU A 344 -6.99 -5.94 -6.49
C LEU A 344 -8.29 -5.27 -6.95
N LEU A 345 -9.18 -6.02 -7.59
CA LEU A 345 -10.49 -5.52 -8.00
C LEU A 345 -11.35 -5.21 -6.79
N LEU A 346 -11.33 -6.07 -5.77
CA LEU A 346 -12.03 -5.85 -4.51
C LEU A 346 -11.55 -4.55 -3.85
N ALA A 347 -10.24 -4.36 -3.75
CA ALA A 347 -9.63 -3.17 -3.17
C ALA A 347 -10.09 -1.89 -3.90
N TRP A 348 -10.01 -1.92 -5.23
CA TRP A 348 -10.48 -0.82 -6.07
C TRP A 348 -11.99 -0.57 -5.92
N THR A 349 -12.82 -1.62 -5.96
CA THR A 349 -14.28 -1.50 -5.88
C THR A 349 -14.71 -0.96 -4.51
N VAL A 350 -14.12 -1.43 -3.42
CA VAL A 350 -14.41 -0.93 -2.07
C VAL A 350 -14.04 0.55 -1.98
N ALA A 351 -12.83 0.92 -2.42
CA ALA A 351 -12.41 2.31 -2.43
C ALA A 351 -13.31 3.18 -3.33
N ALA A 352 -13.69 2.70 -4.52
CA ALA A 352 -14.58 3.38 -5.45
C ALA A 352 -15.96 3.64 -4.85
N LEU A 353 -16.58 2.62 -4.25
CA LEU A 353 -17.89 2.76 -3.62
C LEU A 353 -17.83 3.74 -2.45
N ILE A 354 -16.80 3.66 -1.61
CA ILE A 354 -16.60 4.60 -0.51
C ILE A 354 -16.33 6.01 -1.05
N ARG A 355 -15.56 6.15 -2.14
CA ARG A 355 -15.30 7.44 -2.79
C ARG A 355 -16.58 8.07 -3.33
N VAL A 356 -17.41 7.31 -4.04
CA VAL A 356 -18.69 7.80 -4.55
C VAL A 356 -19.62 8.18 -3.40
N ALA A 357 -19.64 7.43 -2.31
CA ALA A 357 -20.46 7.75 -1.15
C ALA A 357 -19.94 8.99 -0.41
N THR A 358 -18.65 9.04 -0.08
CA THR A 358 -18.07 10.02 0.85
C THR A 358 -17.55 11.27 0.16
N GLY A 359 -17.13 11.17 -1.09
CA GLY A 359 -16.51 12.27 -1.81
C GLY A 359 -15.09 12.59 -1.34
N SER A 360 -14.46 11.85 -0.43
CA SER A 360 -13.06 12.08 0.00
C SER A 360 -12.16 10.93 -0.43
N ALA A 361 -11.15 11.22 -1.25
CA ALA A 361 -10.17 10.24 -1.70
C ALA A 361 -9.38 9.67 -0.50
N THR A 362 -8.89 10.53 0.39
CA THR A 362 -8.21 10.12 1.63
C THR A 362 -9.06 9.16 2.46
N VAL A 363 -10.32 9.51 2.75
CA VAL A 363 -11.20 8.65 3.56
C VAL A 363 -11.52 7.35 2.85
N ALA A 364 -11.78 7.40 1.54
CA ALA A 364 -12.03 6.21 0.74
C ALA A 364 -10.85 5.25 0.76
N MET A 365 -9.64 5.75 0.56
CA MET A 365 -8.43 4.95 0.55
C MET A 365 -8.14 4.35 1.93
N THR A 366 -8.19 5.14 3.01
CA THR A 366 -7.87 4.65 4.36
C THR A 366 -8.91 3.65 4.86
N THR A 367 -10.19 3.89 4.59
CA THR A 367 -11.27 2.99 4.99
C THR A 367 -11.20 1.68 4.19
N ALA A 368 -10.99 1.76 2.88
CA ALA A 368 -10.85 0.57 2.04
C ALA A 368 -9.61 -0.25 2.44
N ALA A 369 -8.49 0.41 2.76
CA ALA A 369 -7.29 -0.27 3.26
C ALA A 369 -7.58 -1.10 4.51
N GLY A 370 -8.27 -0.52 5.51
CA GLY A 370 -8.62 -1.24 6.74
C GLY A 370 -9.56 -2.43 6.51
N ILE A 371 -10.47 -2.35 5.54
CA ILE A 371 -11.41 -3.44 5.20
C ILE A 371 -10.70 -4.58 4.44
N VAL A 372 -9.86 -4.21 3.48
CA VAL A 372 -9.25 -5.15 2.53
C VAL A 372 -8.03 -5.83 3.13
N ALA A 373 -7.32 -5.20 4.06
CA ALA A 373 -6.11 -5.74 4.69
C ALA A 373 -6.27 -7.18 5.23
N PRO A 374 -7.29 -7.51 6.07
CA PRO A 374 -7.48 -8.88 6.54
C PRO A 374 -7.82 -9.87 5.42
N ILE A 375 -8.49 -9.44 4.34
CA ILE A 375 -8.86 -10.27 3.20
C ILE A 375 -7.63 -10.59 2.35
N ALA A 376 -6.80 -9.56 2.10
CA ALA A 376 -5.53 -9.69 1.40
C ALA A 376 -4.56 -10.62 2.13
N ALA A 377 -4.48 -10.52 3.46
CA ALA A 377 -3.66 -11.42 4.28
C ALA A 377 -4.11 -12.89 4.19
N ALA A 378 -5.41 -13.14 3.98
CA ALA A 378 -5.96 -14.47 3.82
C ALA A 378 -5.92 -15.02 2.38
N THR A 379 -5.51 -14.21 1.39
CA THR A 379 -5.49 -14.57 -0.04
C THR A 379 -4.06 -14.59 -0.59
N PRO A 380 -3.40 -15.76 -0.66
CA PRO A 380 -2.02 -15.88 -1.15
C PRO A 380 -1.86 -15.35 -2.58
N GLY A 381 -0.71 -14.75 -2.88
CA GLY A 381 -0.32 -14.33 -4.24
C GLY A 381 -0.67 -12.88 -4.63
N THR A 382 -1.29 -12.09 -3.75
CA THR A 382 -1.53 -10.66 -4.03
C THR A 382 -0.35 -9.81 -3.54
N MET A 383 0.29 -9.07 -4.44
CA MET A 383 1.37 -8.15 -4.07
C MET A 383 0.82 -6.95 -3.28
N PRO A 384 1.30 -6.70 -2.04
CA PRO A 384 0.86 -5.58 -1.22
C PRO A 384 0.99 -4.21 -1.90
N GLU A 385 2.05 -4.00 -2.67
CA GLU A 385 2.29 -2.73 -3.36
C GLU A 385 1.19 -2.45 -4.40
N LEU A 386 0.77 -3.47 -5.14
CA LEU A 386 -0.30 -3.34 -6.13
C LEU A 386 -1.67 -3.12 -5.47
N LEU A 387 -1.89 -3.65 -4.26
CA LEU A 387 -3.08 -3.32 -3.46
C LEU A 387 -3.10 -1.83 -3.08
N VAL A 388 -1.96 -1.24 -2.69
CA VAL A 388 -1.88 0.21 -2.43
C VAL A 388 -2.33 1.00 -3.67
N LEU A 389 -1.80 0.65 -4.85
CA LEU A 389 -2.14 1.31 -6.11
C LEU A 389 -3.61 1.10 -6.50
N ALA A 390 -4.15 -0.12 -6.35
CA ALA A 390 -5.54 -0.44 -6.67
C ALA A 390 -6.52 0.32 -5.74
N THR A 391 -6.25 0.35 -4.44
CA THR A 391 -7.04 1.12 -3.47
C THR A 391 -6.94 2.62 -3.75
N GLY A 392 -5.74 3.09 -4.08
CA GLY A 392 -5.47 4.49 -4.43
C GLY A 392 -6.24 4.96 -5.65
N THR A 393 -6.13 4.22 -6.75
CA THR A 393 -6.87 4.50 -7.99
C THR A 393 -8.38 4.36 -7.80
N GLY A 394 -8.85 3.40 -7.00
CA GLY A 394 -10.26 3.29 -6.62
C GLY A 394 -10.75 4.49 -5.83
N SER A 395 -9.89 5.13 -5.03
CA SER A 395 -10.24 6.37 -4.33
C SER A 395 -10.36 7.60 -5.23
N LEU A 396 -9.95 7.49 -6.50
CA LEU A 396 -9.95 8.57 -7.49
C LEU A 396 -10.91 8.22 -8.64
N VAL A 397 -12.20 8.09 -8.35
CA VAL A 397 -13.22 7.79 -9.35
C VAL A 397 -14.51 8.54 -9.03
N LEU A 398 -15.24 8.97 -10.06
CA LEU A 398 -16.57 9.57 -9.94
C LEU A 398 -16.63 10.68 -8.86
N SER A 399 -15.60 11.53 -8.77
CA SER A 399 -15.61 12.66 -7.84
C SER A 399 -16.69 13.66 -8.24
N HIS A 400 -17.70 13.85 -7.40
CA HIS A 400 -18.86 14.68 -7.70
C HIS A 400 -19.15 15.68 -6.57
N VAL A 401 -20.39 16.18 -6.50
CA VAL A 401 -20.86 17.24 -5.60
C VAL A 401 -20.62 17.01 -4.08
N ASN A 402 -20.24 15.82 -3.65
CA ASN A 402 -19.83 15.53 -2.26
C ASN A 402 -18.32 15.69 -2.02
N ASP A 403 -17.53 15.90 -3.07
CA ASP A 403 -16.08 16.13 -2.96
C ASP A 403 -15.76 17.63 -2.86
N SER A 404 -14.97 17.99 -1.87
CA SER A 404 -14.34 19.31 -1.76
C SER A 404 -13.55 19.72 -3.01
N GLY A 405 -12.85 18.78 -3.66
CA GLY A 405 -12.08 19.00 -4.88
C GLY A 405 -12.97 19.40 -6.05
N PHE A 406 -14.16 18.79 -6.17
CA PHE A 406 -15.14 19.16 -7.20
C PHE A 406 -15.50 20.65 -7.11
N TRP A 407 -15.75 21.14 -5.89
CA TRP A 407 -16.08 22.54 -5.66
C TRP A 407 -14.89 23.46 -5.87
N LEU A 408 -13.70 23.06 -5.42
CA LEU A 408 -12.47 23.82 -5.67
C LEU A 408 -12.25 24.04 -7.17
N ILE A 409 -12.34 22.99 -7.99
CA ILE A 409 -12.15 23.09 -9.44
C ILE A 409 -13.28 23.89 -10.11
N LYS A 410 -14.53 23.67 -9.71
CA LYS A 410 -15.67 24.44 -10.22
C LYS A 410 -15.45 25.94 -10.02
N GLU A 411 -15.13 26.37 -8.80
CA GLU A 411 -15.05 27.79 -8.49
C GLU A 411 -13.83 28.45 -9.14
N PHE A 412 -12.65 27.83 -9.07
CA PHE A 412 -11.43 28.40 -9.65
C PHE A 412 -11.48 28.52 -11.18
N PHE A 413 -12.07 27.55 -11.89
CA PHE A 413 -12.28 27.65 -13.34
C PHE A 413 -13.57 28.37 -13.73
N ASN A 414 -14.39 28.81 -12.76
CA ASN A 414 -15.69 29.44 -12.98
C ASN A 414 -16.61 28.60 -13.89
N MET A 415 -16.67 27.29 -13.62
CA MET A 415 -17.49 26.32 -14.36
C MET A 415 -18.88 26.17 -13.75
N THR A 416 -19.85 25.75 -14.57
CA THR A 416 -21.13 25.24 -14.06
C THR A 416 -20.97 23.82 -13.51
N VAL A 417 -21.88 23.38 -12.64
CA VAL A 417 -21.88 22.00 -12.11
C VAL A 417 -21.86 20.95 -13.23
N GLN A 418 -22.62 21.17 -14.31
CA GLN A 418 -22.64 20.27 -15.47
C GLN A 418 -21.30 20.22 -16.20
N GLN A 419 -20.62 21.36 -16.32
CA GLN A 419 -19.29 21.41 -16.93
C GLN A 419 -18.27 20.70 -16.04
N THR A 420 -18.30 20.92 -14.73
CA THR A 420 -17.42 20.23 -13.77
C THR A 420 -17.63 18.72 -13.78
N LEU A 421 -18.89 18.24 -13.88
CA LEU A 421 -19.20 16.82 -14.05
C LEU A 421 -18.62 16.27 -15.37
N LYS A 422 -18.59 17.05 -16.45
CA LYS A 422 -18.03 16.62 -17.74
C LYS A 422 -16.50 16.70 -17.80
N THR A 423 -15.87 17.48 -16.94
CA THR A 423 -14.42 17.69 -16.93
C THR A 423 -13.76 16.97 -15.76
N TRP A 424 -13.91 17.48 -14.54
CA TRP A 424 -13.27 16.96 -13.33
C TRP A 424 -13.71 15.54 -12.99
N THR A 425 -15.01 15.27 -12.94
CA THR A 425 -15.52 13.92 -12.59
C THR A 425 -15.09 12.88 -13.61
N VAL A 426 -15.05 13.24 -14.90
CA VAL A 426 -14.56 12.36 -15.96
C VAL A 426 -13.05 12.16 -15.86
N ALA A 427 -12.26 13.23 -15.62
CA ALA A 427 -10.82 13.13 -15.44
C ALA A 427 -10.47 12.19 -14.27
N GLU A 428 -11.10 12.39 -13.11
CA GLU A 428 -10.99 11.47 -11.96
C GLU A 428 -11.36 10.05 -12.37
N THR A 429 -12.50 9.86 -13.05
CA THR A 429 -12.90 8.51 -13.48
C THR A 429 -11.90 7.85 -14.44
N ILE A 430 -11.26 8.62 -15.32
CA ILE A 430 -10.17 8.13 -16.17
C ILE A 430 -8.97 7.74 -15.30
N ILE A 431 -8.61 8.52 -14.28
CA ILE A 431 -7.54 8.17 -13.34
C ILE A 431 -7.85 6.84 -12.66
N GLY A 432 -9.05 6.68 -12.11
CA GLY A 432 -9.44 5.46 -11.41
C GLY A 432 -9.46 4.23 -12.31
N LEU A 433 -9.99 4.34 -13.54
CA LEU A 433 -10.09 3.20 -14.46
C LEU A 433 -8.78 2.89 -15.18
N ALA A 434 -8.08 3.90 -15.70
CA ALA A 434 -6.79 3.69 -16.36
C ALA A 434 -5.72 3.25 -15.36
N GLY A 435 -5.72 3.84 -14.16
CA GLY A 435 -4.85 3.43 -13.07
C GLY A 435 -5.10 1.99 -12.65
N LEU A 436 -6.36 1.56 -12.53
CA LEU A 436 -6.69 0.15 -12.29
C LEU A 436 -6.20 -0.75 -13.42
N ALA A 437 -6.52 -0.42 -14.67
CA ALA A 437 -6.14 -1.23 -15.83
C ALA A 437 -4.61 -1.41 -15.92
N LEU A 438 -3.85 -0.33 -15.73
CA LEU A 438 -2.39 -0.36 -15.71
C LEU A 438 -1.84 -1.11 -14.49
N THR A 439 -2.49 -1.02 -13.32
CA THR A 439 -2.13 -1.81 -12.12
C THR A 439 -2.35 -3.30 -12.36
N LEU A 440 -3.45 -3.69 -13.02
CA LEU A 440 -3.73 -5.07 -13.39
C LEU A 440 -2.74 -5.59 -14.44
N LEU A 441 -2.42 -4.78 -15.46
CA LEU A 441 -1.40 -5.12 -16.44
C LEU A 441 -0.02 -5.32 -15.78
N LEU A 442 0.36 -4.41 -14.87
CA LEU A 442 1.59 -4.56 -14.09
C LEU A 442 1.56 -5.82 -13.24
N SER A 443 0.41 -6.17 -12.65
CA SER A 443 0.24 -7.43 -11.93
C SER A 443 0.54 -8.63 -12.82
N LEU A 444 0.07 -8.67 -14.06
CA LEU A 444 0.35 -9.79 -14.97
C LEU A 444 1.84 -9.91 -15.31
N VAL A 445 2.52 -8.78 -15.51
CA VAL A 445 3.96 -8.76 -15.82
C VAL A 445 4.79 -9.18 -14.62
N VAL A 446 4.49 -8.64 -13.44
CA VAL A 446 5.24 -8.95 -12.23
C VAL A 446 4.93 -10.37 -11.76
N SER A 447 3.66 -10.79 -11.79
CA SER A 447 3.27 -12.18 -11.50
C SER A 447 3.87 -13.19 -12.49
N GLY A 448 4.05 -12.80 -13.76
CA GLY A 448 4.72 -13.60 -14.79
C GLY A 448 6.24 -13.68 -14.64
N CYS A 449 6.88 -12.63 -14.10
CA CYS A 449 8.28 -12.67 -13.68
C CYS A 449 8.48 -13.39 -12.33
N THR A 450 7.42 -13.54 -11.54
CA THR A 450 7.40 -14.30 -10.28
C THR A 450 6.71 -15.65 -10.44
N SER A 451 6.89 -16.34 -11.58
CA SER A 451 6.58 -17.78 -11.68
C SER A 451 7.56 -18.66 -10.88
N GLY A 452 8.21 -18.10 -9.86
CA GLY A 452 8.70 -18.83 -8.70
C GLY A 452 7.75 -18.52 -7.56
N GLU A 453 7.19 -19.57 -6.96
CA GLU A 453 6.32 -19.59 -5.78
C GLU A 453 6.58 -18.46 -4.77
N PRO A 454 5.56 -18.04 -3.99
CA PRO A 454 5.71 -16.95 -3.04
C PRO A 454 6.88 -17.27 -2.14
N ARG A 455 7.99 -16.56 -2.35
CA ARG A 455 9.07 -16.49 -1.38
C ARG A 455 8.42 -15.92 -0.13
N THR A 456 8.09 -16.83 0.81
CA THR A 456 8.45 -16.64 2.21
C THR A 456 9.72 -15.80 2.19
N ARG A 457 9.80 -14.73 3.00
CA ARG A 457 11.12 -14.20 3.32
C ARG A 457 11.89 -15.42 3.80
N GLU A 458 12.67 -16.03 2.91
CA GLU A 458 13.61 -17.06 3.28
C GLU A 458 14.36 -16.36 4.40
N LEU A 459 14.34 -16.99 5.56
CA LEU A 459 15.25 -16.64 6.63
C LEU A 459 16.67 -17.05 6.17
N SER A 460 17.05 -16.68 4.93
CA SER A 460 18.30 -17.02 4.29
C SER A 460 19.32 -15.98 4.69
N ALA A 461 20.21 -16.41 5.59
CA ALA A 461 21.56 -15.87 5.59
C ALA A 461 22.19 -16.16 4.22
N ALA A 462 23.04 -15.27 3.69
CA ALA A 462 23.57 -15.37 2.33
C ALA A 462 24.04 -16.80 1.97
N GLY A 463 23.35 -17.44 1.02
CA GLY A 463 23.64 -18.79 0.53
C GLY A 463 23.03 -19.96 1.32
N TRP A 464 22.43 -19.73 2.49
CA TRP A 464 21.78 -20.78 3.28
C TRP A 464 20.30 -20.89 2.96
N ILE A 465 19.88 -22.09 2.59
CA ILE A 465 18.51 -22.52 2.32
C ILE A 465 17.94 -23.12 3.61
N ASP A 466 16.79 -22.63 4.04
CA ASP A 466 16.07 -23.19 5.19
C ASP A 466 15.26 -24.41 4.75
N VAL A 467 15.60 -25.58 5.30
CA VAL A 467 14.92 -26.85 5.04
C VAL A 467 14.10 -27.30 6.25
N THR A 468 13.73 -26.34 7.11
CA THR A 468 12.89 -26.57 8.28
C THR A 468 11.41 -26.48 7.90
N ALA A 469 10.64 -27.49 8.29
CA ALA A 469 9.19 -27.49 8.20
C ALA A 469 8.58 -26.39 9.09
N THR A 470 7.70 -25.58 8.52
CA THR A 470 6.94 -24.59 9.30
C THR A 470 5.81 -25.29 10.03
N LEU A 471 5.78 -25.17 11.35
CA LEU A 471 4.75 -25.78 12.19
C LEU A 471 3.46 -24.93 12.19
N ASP A 472 2.34 -25.57 11.88
CA ASP A 472 0.98 -25.05 11.98
C ASP A 472 0.07 -26.12 12.60
N PRO A 473 -0.46 -25.92 13.82
CA PRO A 473 -1.35 -26.88 14.48
C PRO A 473 -2.59 -27.26 13.66
N ALA A 474 -3.02 -26.43 12.71
CA ALA A 474 -4.18 -26.69 11.88
C ALA A 474 -3.89 -27.62 10.68
N ARG A 475 -2.62 -27.76 10.28
CA ARG A 475 -2.25 -28.41 9.02
C ARG A 475 -1.13 -29.43 9.15
N THR A 476 -0.15 -29.17 10.02
CA THR A 476 1.03 -30.04 10.16
C THR A 476 0.57 -31.43 10.58
N PRO A 477 0.88 -32.47 9.79
CA PRO A 477 0.53 -33.83 10.18
C PRO A 477 1.35 -34.23 11.41
N VAL A 478 0.67 -34.88 12.34
CA VAL A 478 1.24 -35.50 13.53
C VAL A 478 1.21 -37.01 13.29
N TYR A 479 2.25 -37.73 13.74
CA TYR A 479 2.28 -39.18 13.61
C TYR A 479 1.04 -39.79 14.28
N GLU A 480 0.46 -40.81 13.65
CA GLU A 480 -0.80 -41.37 14.14
C GLU A 480 -0.61 -41.99 15.53
N GLY A 481 -1.28 -41.43 16.53
CA GLY A 481 -1.17 -41.83 17.94
C GLY A 481 -0.40 -40.84 18.83
N ASP A 482 0.30 -39.88 18.24
CA ASP A 482 1.07 -38.88 18.97
C ASP A 482 0.22 -37.72 19.50
N ALA A 483 0.77 -36.98 20.48
CA ALA A 483 0.10 -35.83 21.06
C ALA A 483 -0.09 -34.71 20.02
N PRO A 484 -1.30 -34.12 19.93
CA PRO A 484 -1.56 -33.05 18.98
C PRO A 484 -0.76 -31.79 19.33
N MET A 485 -0.44 -31.02 18.30
CA MET A 485 0.19 -29.72 18.44
C MET A 485 -0.83 -28.67 18.89
N LYS A 486 -0.43 -27.79 19.80
CA LYS A 486 -1.26 -26.68 20.28
C LYS A 486 -0.41 -25.45 20.51
N PHE A 487 -0.72 -24.37 19.79
CA PHE A 487 -0.09 -23.07 19.93
C PHE A 487 -1.09 -22.07 20.50
N ASP A 488 -0.85 -21.62 21.73
CA ASP A 488 -1.73 -20.70 22.44
C ASP A 488 -1.06 -19.34 22.59
N PHE A 489 -1.78 -18.26 22.30
CA PHE A 489 -1.40 -16.91 22.74
C PHE A 489 -1.93 -16.69 24.15
N LEU A 490 -1.07 -16.80 25.17
CA LEU A 490 -1.38 -16.48 26.57
C LEU A 490 -1.65 -14.98 26.76
N LYS A 491 -0.97 -14.13 25.98
CA LYS A 491 -1.22 -12.68 25.84
C LYS A 491 -1.03 -12.27 24.39
N ASP A 492 -1.77 -11.28 23.92
CA ASP A 492 -1.78 -10.86 22.52
C ASP A 492 -1.96 -9.34 22.37
N MET A 493 -0.93 -8.64 21.91
CA MET A 493 -0.99 -7.18 21.69
C MET A 493 -2.06 -6.79 20.66
N ARG A 494 -2.43 -7.69 19.75
CA ARG A 494 -3.54 -7.46 18.80
C ARG A 494 -4.89 -7.37 19.51
N LYS A 495 -4.99 -7.87 20.74
CA LYS A 495 -6.17 -7.83 21.62
C LYS A 495 -6.05 -6.76 22.72
N GLY A 496 -5.02 -5.91 22.69
CA GLY A 496 -4.81 -4.83 23.65
C GLY A 496 -3.94 -5.20 24.87
N ASP A 497 -3.37 -6.41 24.92
CA ASP A 497 -2.38 -6.74 25.94
C ASP A 497 -1.08 -5.92 25.74
N LYS A 498 -0.32 -5.73 26.82
CA LYS A 498 0.94 -4.95 26.78
C LYS A 498 2.10 -5.67 26.08
N LEU A 499 1.99 -6.99 25.91
CA LEU A 499 3.00 -7.83 25.30
C LEU A 499 2.34 -9.07 24.71
N THR A 500 2.93 -9.64 23.65
CA THR A 500 2.51 -10.92 23.10
C THR A 500 3.32 -12.03 23.76
N LEU A 501 2.64 -13.02 24.34
CA LEU A 501 3.25 -14.16 25.02
C LEU A 501 2.55 -15.42 24.54
N SER A 502 3.32 -16.38 24.03
CA SER A 502 2.79 -17.64 23.53
C SER A 502 3.26 -18.83 24.36
N ALA A 503 2.47 -19.90 24.35
CA ALA A 503 2.84 -21.23 24.83
C ALA A 503 2.68 -22.23 23.68
N TYR A 504 3.66 -23.12 23.54
CA TYR A 504 3.64 -24.19 22.54
C TYR A 504 3.64 -25.54 23.27
N SER A 505 2.72 -26.42 22.90
CA SER A 505 2.65 -27.82 23.35
C SER A 505 2.65 -28.71 22.12
N MET A 506 3.59 -29.64 22.04
CA MET A 506 3.76 -30.57 20.91
C MET A 506 4.59 -31.77 21.34
N GLY A 507 4.47 -32.89 20.62
CA GLY A 507 5.38 -34.02 20.80
C GLY A 507 6.81 -33.67 20.39
N ALA A 508 7.81 -34.35 20.96
CA ALA A 508 9.21 -34.15 20.61
C ALA A 508 9.51 -34.47 19.14
N HIS A 509 8.69 -35.35 18.55
CA HIS A 509 8.77 -35.84 17.16
C HIS A 509 7.80 -35.14 16.21
N SER A 510 7.60 -33.82 16.40
CA SER A 510 6.71 -33.01 15.57
C SER A 510 7.47 -32.14 14.58
N GLY A 511 7.06 -32.17 13.31
CA GLY A 511 7.69 -31.39 12.22
C GLY A 511 9.15 -31.76 11.98
N THR A 512 10.01 -30.78 11.68
CA THR A 512 11.46 -31.02 11.61
C THR A 512 12.02 -31.25 13.00
N HIS A 513 12.52 -32.44 13.24
CA HIS A 513 13.05 -32.83 14.54
C HIS A 513 14.23 -33.80 14.38
N ILE A 514 14.89 -34.06 15.49
CA ILE A 514 15.97 -35.02 15.57
C ILE A 514 15.65 -36.12 16.58
N ASP A 515 15.93 -37.34 16.19
CA ASP A 515 15.89 -38.51 17.05
C ASP A 515 17.27 -38.75 17.66
N ALA A 516 17.32 -38.75 18.99
CA ALA A 516 18.51 -39.13 19.73
C ALA A 516 18.54 -40.65 19.95
N PRO A 517 19.71 -41.26 20.24
CA PRO A 517 19.79 -42.69 20.48
C PRO A 517 18.81 -43.23 21.53
N MET A 518 18.51 -42.45 22.57
CA MET A 518 17.53 -42.80 23.60
C MET A 518 16.14 -43.18 23.05
N HIS A 519 15.75 -42.68 21.88
CA HIS A 519 14.42 -42.94 21.29
C HIS A 519 14.12 -44.43 21.10
N PHE A 520 15.10 -45.22 20.65
CA PHE A 520 14.95 -46.68 20.47
C PHE A 520 16.06 -47.52 21.10
N VAL A 521 16.98 -46.91 21.85
CA VAL A 521 18.08 -47.60 22.57
C VAL A 521 17.97 -47.28 24.05
N ALA A 522 17.71 -48.31 24.89
CA ALA A 522 17.37 -48.13 26.31
C ALA A 522 18.41 -47.33 27.14
N ASN A 523 19.70 -47.40 26.78
CA ASN A 523 20.79 -46.63 27.40
C ASN A 523 21.43 -45.64 26.42
N GLY A 524 20.70 -45.25 25.37
CA GLY A 524 21.15 -44.30 24.38
C GLY A 524 21.30 -42.90 24.96
N ALA A 525 22.18 -42.09 24.36
CA ALA A 525 22.33 -40.69 24.73
C ALA A 525 21.00 -39.93 24.49
N PRO A 526 20.55 -39.11 25.45
CA PRO A 526 19.44 -38.17 25.24
C PRO A 526 19.88 -37.00 24.35
N ILE A 527 18.91 -36.22 23.87
CA ILE A 527 19.16 -35.16 22.89
C ILE A 527 20.14 -34.08 23.38
N ASP A 528 20.16 -33.76 24.67
CA ASP A 528 21.12 -32.80 25.23
C ASP A 528 22.57 -33.29 25.30
N GLN A 529 22.80 -34.58 25.02
CA GLN A 529 24.11 -35.25 24.99
C GLN A 529 24.51 -35.72 23.59
N VAL A 530 23.67 -35.52 22.57
CA VAL A 530 24.06 -35.77 21.17
C VAL A 530 25.17 -34.80 20.78
N ALA A 531 26.27 -35.33 20.23
CA ALA A 531 27.39 -34.51 19.78
C ALA A 531 26.97 -33.60 18.61
N LEU A 532 27.58 -32.43 18.49
CA LEU A 532 27.33 -31.52 17.37
C LEU A 532 28.00 -31.97 16.07
N ASP A 533 29.06 -32.79 16.16
CA ASP A 533 29.82 -33.24 14.99
C ASP A 533 28.92 -33.89 13.93
N PRO A 534 28.03 -34.85 14.22
CA PRO A 534 27.06 -35.36 13.25
C PRO A 534 26.14 -34.32 12.63
N LEU A 535 25.86 -33.21 13.32
CA LEU A 535 24.83 -32.24 12.93
C LEU A 535 25.33 -31.12 12.02
N ILE A 536 26.66 -30.98 11.87
CA ILE A 536 27.30 -29.87 11.15
C ILE A 536 28.34 -30.40 10.16
N GLY A 537 28.19 -30.07 8.88
CA GLY A 537 29.20 -30.29 7.84
C GLY A 537 28.63 -30.85 6.54
N ALA A 538 29.52 -31.38 5.69
CA ALA A 538 29.16 -31.88 4.37
C ALA A 538 28.06 -32.96 4.44
N ALA A 539 27.05 -32.80 3.60
CA ALA A 539 25.91 -33.67 3.40
C ALA A 539 25.63 -33.82 1.90
N ARG A 540 25.00 -34.93 1.54
CA ARG A 540 24.53 -35.18 0.18
C ARG A 540 23.02 -35.38 0.18
N VAL A 541 22.34 -34.63 -0.67
CA VAL A 541 20.92 -34.80 -0.96
C VAL A 541 20.78 -35.78 -2.11
N ILE A 542 19.95 -36.81 -1.92
CA ILE A 542 19.64 -37.83 -2.92
C ILE A 542 18.18 -37.75 -3.29
N ASP A 543 17.91 -37.71 -4.59
CA ASP A 543 16.55 -37.77 -5.14
C ASP A 543 16.08 -39.20 -5.31
N ILE A 544 15.10 -39.58 -4.52
CA ILE A 544 14.44 -40.88 -4.62
C ILE A 544 13.22 -40.74 -5.55
N PRO A 545 13.12 -41.54 -6.62
CA PRO A 545 11.99 -41.47 -7.56
C PRO A 545 10.64 -41.68 -6.87
N ASP A 546 9.59 -40.99 -7.33
CA ASP A 546 8.24 -41.06 -6.74
C ASP A 546 7.69 -42.50 -6.72
N SER A 547 8.08 -43.37 -7.66
CA SER A 547 7.68 -44.78 -7.68
C SER A 547 8.26 -45.63 -6.54
N VAL A 548 9.32 -45.17 -5.87
CA VAL A 548 10.02 -45.90 -4.81
C VAL A 548 9.40 -45.61 -3.46
N ARG A 549 8.99 -46.67 -2.75
CA ARG A 549 8.46 -46.58 -1.38
C ARG A 549 9.46 -47.09 -0.34
N ALA A 550 10.20 -48.16 -0.64
CA ALA A 550 11.23 -48.69 0.23
C ALA A 550 12.59 -48.34 -0.36
N ILE A 551 13.37 -47.54 0.36
CA ILE A 551 14.77 -47.29 0.03
C ILE A 551 15.57 -48.46 0.60
N ASP A 552 15.64 -49.55 -0.15
CA ASP A 552 16.42 -50.75 0.19
C ASP A 552 17.87 -50.64 -0.30
N ALA A 553 18.71 -51.62 0.03
CA ALA A 553 20.11 -51.58 -0.37
C ALA A 553 20.28 -51.58 -1.90
N THR A 554 19.35 -52.17 -2.65
CA THR A 554 19.40 -52.20 -4.12
C THR A 554 19.13 -50.82 -4.70
N GLU A 555 18.08 -50.14 -4.22
CA GLU A 555 17.73 -48.79 -4.64
C GLU A 555 18.80 -47.80 -4.21
N LEU A 556 19.24 -47.84 -2.95
CA LEU A 556 20.30 -46.97 -2.44
C LEU A 556 21.57 -47.08 -3.30
N ASN A 557 21.95 -48.27 -3.76
CA ASN A 557 23.10 -48.49 -4.63
C ASN A 557 22.97 -47.95 -6.06
N ARG A 558 21.79 -47.49 -6.49
CA ARG A 558 21.61 -46.79 -7.78
C ARG A 558 22.01 -45.32 -7.74
N HIS A 559 22.17 -44.76 -6.55
CA HIS A 559 22.48 -43.35 -6.33
C HIS A 559 23.94 -43.17 -5.92
N ASP A 560 24.49 -41.98 -6.18
CA ASP A 560 25.86 -41.65 -5.78
C ASP A 560 25.90 -41.14 -4.33
N TRP A 561 26.06 -42.03 -3.36
CA TRP A 561 26.07 -41.69 -1.92
C TRP A 561 27.34 -42.13 -1.19
N ARG A 562 28.16 -43.00 -1.80
CA ARG A 562 29.34 -43.56 -1.15
C ARG A 562 30.36 -42.47 -0.83
N GLY A 563 30.86 -42.47 0.40
CA GLY A 563 31.80 -41.45 0.88
C GLY A 563 31.14 -40.21 1.48
N ALA A 564 29.82 -40.05 1.34
CA ALA A 564 29.08 -39.02 2.05
C ALA A 564 29.07 -39.30 3.56
N LYS A 565 29.29 -38.27 4.38
CA LYS A 565 29.20 -38.37 5.83
C LYS A 565 27.77 -38.20 6.34
N ARG A 566 26.92 -37.47 5.61
CA ARG A 566 25.52 -37.22 5.97
C ARG A 566 24.70 -37.37 4.70
N VAL A 567 23.58 -38.07 4.79
CA VAL A 567 22.74 -38.37 3.62
C VAL A 567 21.32 -37.91 3.90
N LEU A 568 20.78 -37.08 3.01
CA LEU A 568 19.42 -36.57 3.06
C LEU A 568 18.62 -37.15 1.90
N PHE A 569 17.48 -37.75 2.17
CA PHE A 569 16.61 -38.33 1.15
C PHE A 569 15.46 -37.37 0.83
N ARG A 570 15.46 -36.85 -0.41
CA ARG A 570 14.32 -36.14 -0.98
C ARG A 570 13.45 -37.15 -1.72
N THR A 571 12.22 -37.32 -1.27
CA THR A 571 11.31 -38.38 -1.71
C THR A 571 9.98 -37.80 -2.22
N ARG A 572 9.04 -38.70 -2.50
CA ARG A 572 7.64 -38.36 -2.80
C ARG A 572 6.98 -37.46 -1.75
N SER A 573 7.45 -37.49 -0.50
CA SER A 573 6.86 -36.73 0.60
C SER A 573 7.04 -35.22 0.41
N THR A 574 8.22 -34.79 -0.05
CA THR A 574 8.48 -33.42 -0.52
C THR A 574 7.57 -33.03 -1.68
N LEU A 575 7.45 -33.91 -2.69
CA LEU A 575 6.64 -33.65 -3.89
C LEU A 575 5.14 -33.50 -3.59
N ARG A 576 4.65 -34.22 -2.58
CA ARG A 576 3.26 -34.16 -2.12
C ARG A 576 2.98 -33.00 -1.16
N GLY A 577 3.99 -32.20 -0.82
CA GLY A 577 3.84 -31.08 0.11
C GLY A 577 3.35 -31.54 1.48
N TRP A 578 4.04 -32.52 2.07
CA TRP A 578 3.53 -33.27 3.22
C TRP A 578 3.00 -32.41 4.38
N MET A 579 3.57 -31.23 4.60
CA MET A 579 3.16 -30.28 5.66
C MET A 579 1.74 -29.71 5.52
N ASP A 580 1.19 -29.69 4.31
CA ASP A 580 -0.14 -29.14 4.01
C ASP A 580 -1.18 -30.25 3.74
N SER A 581 -0.90 -31.48 4.17
CA SER A 581 -1.71 -32.65 3.88
C SER A 581 -1.96 -33.50 5.12
N ALA A 582 -3.03 -34.31 5.09
CA ALA A 582 -3.29 -35.28 6.14
C ALA A 582 -2.13 -36.30 6.25
N PHE A 583 -1.99 -36.93 7.42
CA PHE A 583 -1.02 -38.00 7.60
C PHE A 583 -1.26 -39.12 6.57
N HIS A 584 -0.21 -39.46 5.82
CA HIS A 584 -0.23 -40.51 4.82
C HIS A 584 0.53 -41.71 5.37
N ARG A 585 0.04 -42.93 5.10
CA ARG A 585 0.67 -44.18 5.55
C ARG A 585 1.58 -44.81 4.50
N ASP A 586 1.65 -44.22 3.30
CA ASP A 586 2.37 -44.73 2.13
C ASP A 586 3.63 -43.90 1.78
N PHE A 587 4.16 -43.15 2.75
CA PHE A 587 5.43 -42.41 2.61
C PHE A 587 6.60 -43.35 2.31
N ALA A 588 7.65 -42.78 1.72
CA ALA A 588 8.89 -43.49 1.48
C ALA A 588 9.67 -43.66 2.79
N TYR A 589 10.21 -44.86 3.03
CA TYR A 589 10.96 -45.20 4.24
C TYR A 589 12.29 -45.85 3.89
N ILE A 590 13.21 -45.85 4.84
CA ILE A 590 14.52 -46.52 4.71
C ILE A 590 14.35 -47.95 5.20
N ALA A 591 14.67 -48.93 4.35
CA ALA A 591 14.58 -50.33 4.73
C ALA A 591 15.80 -50.73 5.61
N PRO A 592 15.67 -51.77 6.46
CA PRO A 592 16.73 -52.14 7.41
C PRO A 592 18.07 -52.48 6.77
N ASP A 593 18.08 -53.07 5.57
CA ASP A 593 19.30 -53.40 4.83
C ASP A 593 20.02 -52.16 4.30
N ALA A 594 19.29 -51.13 3.85
CA ALA A 594 19.85 -49.83 3.50
C ALA A 594 20.40 -49.09 4.74
N ALA A 595 19.66 -49.11 5.85
CA ALA A 595 20.10 -48.52 7.11
C ALA A 595 21.42 -49.15 7.60
N GLN A 596 21.52 -50.47 7.52
CA GLN A 596 22.74 -51.21 7.87
C GLN A 596 23.90 -50.83 6.94
N LEU A 597 23.64 -50.73 5.63
CA LEU A 597 24.64 -50.35 4.64
C LEU A 597 25.17 -48.92 4.85
N LEU A 598 24.30 -47.96 5.17
CA LEU A 598 24.70 -46.58 5.50
C LEU A 598 25.57 -46.55 6.76
N ALA A 599 25.16 -47.28 7.81
CA ALA A 599 25.89 -47.34 9.07
C ALA A 599 27.27 -47.97 8.92
N ASP A 600 27.38 -49.09 8.19
CA ASP A 600 28.66 -49.77 7.97
C ASP A 600 29.59 -48.97 7.04
N ALA A 601 29.04 -48.12 6.17
CA ALA A 601 29.81 -47.19 5.34
C ALA A 601 30.30 -45.95 6.11
N GLY A 602 29.96 -45.80 7.40
CA GLY A 602 30.42 -44.71 8.25
C GLY A 602 29.70 -43.37 8.00
N VAL A 603 28.44 -43.42 7.56
CA VAL A 603 27.52 -42.28 7.60
C VAL A 603 27.25 -41.93 9.06
N VAL A 604 27.25 -40.64 9.39
CA VAL A 604 27.10 -40.13 10.76
C VAL A 604 25.76 -39.43 11.00
N LEU A 605 25.00 -39.11 9.95
CA LEU A 605 23.63 -38.57 10.05
C LEU A 605 22.80 -38.99 8.83
N VAL A 606 21.53 -39.30 9.08
CA VAL A 606 20.55 -39.57 8.02
C VAL A 606 19.38 -38.61 8.17
N GLY A 607 18.93 -38.01 7.07
CA GLY A 607 17.76 -37.14 7.06
C GLY A 607 16.70 -37.58 6.05
N VAL A 608 15.43 -37.40 6.41
CA VAL A 608 14.27 -37.74 5.57
C VAL A 608 13.27 -36.59 5.53
N ASP A 609 12.56 -36.48 4.42
CA ASP A 609 11.57 -35.44 4.15
C ASP A 609 10.14 -35.83 4.56
N TYR A 610 10.01 -36.66 5.60
CA TYR A 610 8.74 -37.02 6.22
C TYR A 610 8.92 -37.28 7.71
N ILE A 611 7.82 -37.33 8.45
CA ILE A 611 7.80 -37.45 9.93
C ILE A 611 8.14 -38.84 10.46
N SER A 612 8.68 -39.74 9.62
CA SER A 612 9.27 -41.02 10.03
C SER A 612 10.18 -41.57 8.93
N ALA A 613 11.33 -42.13 9.32
CA ALA A 613 12.24 -42.88 8.45
C ALA A 613 11.87 -44.38 8.35
N GLU A 614 10.94 -44.87 9.17
CA GLU A 614 10.55 -46.28 9.29
C GLU A 614 9.22 -46.57 8.58
N GLN A 615 9.02 -47.80 8.14
CA GLN A 615 7.76 -48.19 7.52
C GLN A 615 6.59 -48.02 8.50
N PHE A 616 5.53 -47.33 8.07
CA PHE A 616 4.30 -47.25 8.86
C PHE A 616 3.75 -48.65 9.19
N GLY A 617 3.55 -48.92 10.48
CA GLY A 617 3.05 -50.21 10.97
C GLY A 617 4.06 -51.36 10.88
N ALA A 618 5.36 -51.07 10.79
CA ALA A 618 6.40 -52.10 10.83
C ALA A 618 6.26 -52.99 12.09
N PRO A 619 6.47 -54.32 11.98
CA PRO A 619 6.39 -55.22 13.13
C PRO A 619 7.50 -54.98 14.17
N ALA A 620 8.58 -54.29 13.78
CA ALA A 620 9.65 -53.84 14.67
C ALA A 620 10.33 -52.59 14.09
N PRO A 621 10.80 -51.65 14.92
CA PRO A 621 11.46 -50.40 14.48
C PRO A 621 12.94 -50.65 14.14
N ARG A 622 13.19 -51.53 13.17
CA ARG A 622 14.54 -52.02 12.85
C ARG A 622 15.42 -50.92 12.28
N THR A 623 14.88 -50.01 11.46
CA THR A 623 15.65 -48.92 10.87
C THR A 623 16.15 -47.96 11.94
N HIS A 624 15.28 -47.52 12.85
CA HIS A 624 15.68 -46.69 13.98
C HIS A 624 16.68 -47.42 14.88
N GLN A 625 16.45 -48.69 15.24
CA GLN A 625 17.37 -49.47 16.07
C GLN A 625 18.78 -49.61 15.46
N ILE A 626 18.88 -49.78 14.14
CA ILE A 626 20.16 -49.91 13.44
C ILE A 626 20.93 -48.58 13.46
N LEU A 627 20.29 -47.48 13.05
CA LEU A 627 20.96 -46.17 12.96
C LEU A 627 21.28 -45.62 14.36
N LEU A 628 20.27 -45.52 15.21
CA LEU A 628 20.41 -44.98 16.58
C LEU A 628 21.30 -45.88 17.45
N GLY A 629 21.26 -47.21 17.24
CA GLY A 629 22.14 -48.17 17.91
C GLY A 629 23.62 -48.00 17.57
N ARG A 630 23.94 -47.41 16.41
CA ARG A 630 25.29 -47.00 16.02
C ARG A 630 25.61 -45.54 16.37
N GLY A 631 24.70 -44.85 17.08
CA GLY A 631 24.85 -43.46 17.47
C GLY A 631 24.67 -42.47 16.31
N ILE A 632 24.01 -42.88 15.23
CA ILE A 632 23.72 -42.05 14.04
C ILE A 632 22.36 -41.38 14.27
N PRO A 633 22.30 -40.05 14.53
CA PRO A 633 21.04 -39.36 14.69
C PRO A 633 20.24 -39.32 13.38
N ILE A 634 18.93 -39.31 13.50
CA ILE A 634 18.01 -39.23 12.36
C ILE A 634 17.33 -37.86 12.41
N VAL A 635 17.29 -37.16 11.28
CA VAL A 635 16.58 -35.88 11.14
C VAL A 635 15.35 -36.11 10.28
N GLU A 636 14.19 -36.06 10.91
CA GLU A 636 12.92 -36.34 10.26
C GLU A 636 12.16 -35.03 10.01
N GLY A 637 11.21 -35.08 9.07
CA GLY A 637 10.34 -33.98 8.74
C GLY A 637 11.06 -32.79 8.10
N LEU A 638 12.06 -33.02 7.24
CA LEU A 638 12.69 -31.95 6.47
C LEU A 638 11.78 -31.41 5.37
N ASP A 639 11.86 -30.10 5.10
CA ASP A 639 11.29 -29.48 3.90
C ASP A 639 12.36 -29.39 2.81
N LEU A 640 12.45 -30.42 1.98
CA LEU A 640 13.44 -30.49 0.90
C LEU A 640 12.91 -29.97 -0.45
N ARG A 641 11.76 -29.28 -0.48
CA ARG A 641 11.24 -28.62 -1.69
C ARG A 641 12.23 -27.64 -2.34
N PRO A 642 12.97 -26.80 -1.58
CA PRO A 642 13.86 -25.80 -2.17
C PRO A 642 15.24 -26.33 -2.56
N VAL A 643 15.53 -27.63 -2.38
CA VAL A 643 16.85 -28.23 -2.65
C VAL A 643 16.78 -29.28 -3.74
N HIS A 644 17.86 -29.46 -4.50
CA HIS A 644 17.99 -30.51 -5.52
C HIS A 644 18.99 -31.58 -5.06
N ALA A 645 19.07 -32.72 -5.75
CA ALA A 645 20.15 -33.67 -5.50
C ALA A 645 21.52 -33.00 -5.72
N GLY A 646 22.45 -33.23 -4.78
CA GLY A 646 23.76 -32.56 -4.80
C GLY A 646 24.46 -32.54 -3.45
N ASP A 647 25.63 -31.89 -3.40
CA ASP A 647 26.43 -31.73 -2.19
C ASP A 647 26.14 -30.39 -1.50
N TYR A 648 25.94 -30.45 -0.18
CA TYR A 648 25.57 -29.32 0.65
C TYR A 648 26.40 -29.28 1.93
N ASP A 649 26.65 -28.09 2.48
CA ASP A 649 26.95 -27.92 3.89
C ASP A 649 25.63 -27.96 4.65
N LEU A 650 25.49 -28.86 5.63
CA LEU A 650 24.31 -29.00 6.49
C LEU A 650 24.60 -28.48 7.90
N ILE A 651 23.61 -27.80 8.48
CA ILE A 651 23.57 -27.45 9.90
C ILE A 651 22.19 -27.81 10.46
N VAL A 652 22.16 -28.62 11.52
CA VAL A 652 20.95 -28.97 12.26
C VAL A 652 21.10 -28.55 13.73
N LEU A 653 20.19 -27.70 14.21
CA LEU A 653 20.24 -27.09 15.53
C LEU A 653 18.98 -27.47 16.33
N PRO A 654 19.01 -28.57 17.10
CA PRO A 654 17.89 -28.96 17.95
C PRO A 654 17.80 -28.12 19.21
N ILE A 655 16.58 -28.00 19.75
CA ILE A 655 16.38 -27.46 21.09
C ILE A 655 17.08 -28.38 22.08
N LYS A 656 17.92 -27.82 22.96
CA LYS A 656 18.65 -28.58 23.98
C LYS A 656 17.73 -28.88 25.17
N VAL A 657 17.04 -30.02 25.14
CA VAL A 657 16.12 -30.48 26.20
C VAL A 657 16.77 -31.61 27.00
N ARG A 658 16.90 -31.41 28.33
CA ARG A 658 17.60 -32.37 29.20
C ARG A 658 16.87 -33.71 29.28
N GLY A 659 17.55 -34.81 28.96
CA GLY A 659 17.08 -36.17 29.23
C GLY A 659 15.90 -36.64 28.37
N HIS A 660 15.66 -36.00 27.23
CA HIS A 660 14.58 -36.37 26.30
C HIS A 660 15.14 -37.12 25.08
N GLU A 661 14.28 -37.88 24.44
CA GLU A 661 14.55 -38.80 23.33
C GLU A 661 14.68 -38.12 21.96
N GLY A 662 14.18 -36.89 21.84
CA GLY A 662 14.24 -36.11 20.61
C GLY A 662 13.95 -34.63 20.88
N ALA A 663 14.10 -33.81 19.85
CA ALA A 663 13.70 -32.40 19.92
C ALA A 663 13.42 -31.81 18.54
N PRO A 664 12.50 -30.82 18.44
CA PRO A 664 12.38 -29.98 17.26
C PRO A 664 13.70 -29.29 16.93
N ALA A 665 13.99 -29.17 15.64
CA ALA A 665 15.25 -28.63 15.16
C ALA A 665 15.06 -27.64 14.02
N ARG A 666 15.95 -26.64 13.98
CA ARG A 666 16.14 -25.81 12.78
C ARG A 666 17.20 -26.48 11.90
N ALA A 667 16.87 -26.75 10.64
CA ALA A 667 17.77 -27.35 9.67
C ALA A 667 17.98 -26.40 8.48
N ILE A 668 19.23 -26.11 8.15
CA ILE A 668 19.62 -25.26 7.01
C ILE A 668 20.72 -25.92 6.21
N VAL A 669 20.74 -25.66 4.90
CA VAL A 669 21.74 -26.21 3.97
C VAL A 669 22.29 -25.13 3.06
N ARG A 670 23.50 -25.30 2.55
CA ARG A 670 24.11 -24.41 1.55
C ARG A 670 24.82 -25.23 0.51
N GLU A 671 24.58 -24.94 -0.77
CA GLU A 671 25.22 -25.63 -1.89
C GLU A 671 26.76 -25.52 -1.81
N ARG A 672 27.48 -26.62 -2.09
CA ARG A 672 28.95 -26.70 -2.02
C ARG A 672 29.64 -26.53 -3.37
#